data_AF-A0A924Z8H1-F1
#
_entry.id   AF-A0A924Z8H1-F1
#
_cell.length_a   1.000
_cell.length_b   1.000
_cell.length_c   1.000
_cell.angle_alpha   90.00
_cell.angle_beta   90.00
_cell.angle_gamma   90.00
#
_symmetry.space_group_name_H-M   'P 1'
#
loop_
_entity.id
_entity.type
_entity.pdbx_description
1 polymer ?
#
loop_
_entity_poly.entity_id
_entity_poly.type
_entity_poly.pdbx_seq_one_letter_code
_entity_poly.pdbx_strand_id
1 'polypeptide(L)'
;TAFRGVDKDPANPVTPVAPLNPVLALGDGRVSVTAGLNLAIAAAYNPMLAEQSAVNVPVGDSQFAPVFGDRWDTSKLAAMSEEDRSARLSYLSKYGQFSNFSTYGERSALHLTALGGDLTLANDATALAANKTAVEQFEDSVRSNGVPNRLGQSFRSLYLLAPASVKAAALTGDLSSVNGFDLLARPDGQLDLLAAGSVSLRNGQSGAIRMLDNSPAGLSSAASPRVLTQTDIKVMAGQVNGVSAHTLGGLHGADGVPARVIALAGDIVGDADAVVTLALPKAAQIAAGRDIVDLGLNLQHNRSSDLTSISAGRDFVDSTSAGADPSRVAHVITGPGQVALTAGRHVDLGNASGLVTRGNLDNPYLAEGGASLQVIAGGTAPDYAAFAALARQYGSAYAVVARDDVAALKTFVHTRDRQLAAAAPVEQVWQAFRALPAADQASFLAAHPAVAGQLAASDAALSQALASGDTELIKARFFASLVEAAKLGQKTADNLVMTTSLGLFDRLITSLFPTAAQAAGGDISAFASQFKTEQGGAIDLFAPAGSVFAGLTQGVANKQPYEQGIFTIRGGAVRSLVETDFLVNQGRVFTLGGGDITLVSQRANIDAGRGAKTASSAPPPLITIDANGNIKVDVSGSISGSGIATLKTRSDQPDSNVAAVAPRGIFDAGDAGVRSTGSVDVVAPVVHNGANISASGAIVGAQVAVAAPSMGGVAAPATSAAKTDDVAKAAANPNANTSTLALTVDALGYGNDAAAPTADDDSDDSDDSKKKKKKK
;
A
#
# COMPACT_ATOMS: atom_id res chain seq x y z
N THR A 1 38.85 -19.95 12.53
CA THR A 1 40.12 -20.62 12.89
C THR A 1 40.65 -21.34 11.67
N ALA A 2 41.93 -21.24 11.32
CA ALA A 2 42.47 -21.91 10.13
C ALA A 2 42.93 -23.33 10.49
N PHE A 3 42.34 -24.35 9.87
CA PHE A 3 42.84 -25.72 9.95
C PHE A 3 43.90 -25.97 8.87
N ARG A 4 45.06 -26.47 9.28
CA ARG A 4 46.07 -27.02 8.35
C ARG A 4 45.59 -28.36 7.80
N GLY A 5 46.17 -28.74 6.66
CA GLY A 5 45.72 -29.91 5.89
C GLY A 5 45.72 -31.22 6.67
N VAL A 6 44.71 -32.03 6.37
CA VAL A 6 44.73 -33.49 6.56
C VAL A 6 45.25 -34.10 5.26
N ASP A 7 46.08 -35.14 5.35
CA ASP A 7 46.68 -35.78 4.18
C ASP A 7 45.64 -36.40 3.25
N LYS A 8 45.95 -36.41 1.94
CA LYS A 8 45.09 -36.98 0.90
C LYS A 8 45.25 -38.50 0.85
N ASP A 9 44.32 -39.23 1.46
CA ASP A 9 44.05 -40.61 1.07
C ASP A 9 43.34 -40.62 -0.30
N PRO A 10 43.94 -41.21 -1.36
CA PRO A 10 43.31 -41.27 -2.68
C PRO A 10 42.16 -42.29 -2.77
N ALA A 11 41.96 -43.15 -1.77
CA ALA A 11 40.91 -44.17 -1.77
C ALA A 11 39.53 -43.66 -1.29
N ASN A 12 39.48 -42.49 -0.64
CA ASN A 12 38.25 -41.96 -0.06
C ASN A 12 37.95 -40.54 -0.60
N PRO A 13 37.10 -40.39 -1.63
CA PRO A 13 36.76 -39.08 -2.17
C PRO A 13 36.01 -38.28 -1.10
N VAL A 14 36.62 -37.20 -0.61
CA VAL A 14 35.99 -36.31 0.37
C VAL A 14 34.70 -35.75 -0.23
N THR A 15 33.57 -36.29 0.19
CA THR A 15 32.24 -35.77 -0.11
C THR A 15 32.22 -34.28 0.23
N PRO A 16 31.73 -33.39 -0.64
CA PRO A 16 31.63 -31.97 -0.30
C PRO A 16 30.91 -31.81 1.03
N VAL A 17 31.63 -31.37 2.06
CA VAL A 17 31.05 -31.20 3.40
C VAL A 17 29.93 -30.20 3.27
N ALA A 18 28.70 -30.65 3.53
CA ALA A 18 27.51 -29.82 3.40
C ALA A 18 27.72 -28.50 4.18
N PRO A 19 27.37 -27.33 3.60
CA PRO A 19 27.69 -26.04 4.19
C PRO A 19 27.15 -26.00 5.62
N LEU A 20 28.06 -25.84 6.58
CA LEU A 20 27.72 -25.83 7.99
C LEU A 20 26.96 -24.52 8.28
N ASN A 21 25.65 -24.63 8.48
CA ASN A 21 24.81 -23.53 8.95
C ASN A 21 24.77 -23.60 10.49
N PRO A 22 25.64 -22.87 11.23
CA PRO A 22 25.67 -22.92 12.69
C PRO A 22 24.38 -22.38 13.32
N VAL A 23 24.02 -22.93 14.48
CA VAL A 23 22.99 -22.39 15.35
C VAL A 23 23.67 -21.50 16.40
N LEU A 24 23.21 -20.26 16.55
CA LEU A 24 23.77 -19.30 17.50
C LEU A 24 22.88 -19.23 18.76
N ALA A 25 23.23 -20.03 19.77
CA ALA A 25 22.58 -19.97 21.09
C ALA A 25 23.17 -18.83 21.93
N LEU A 26 22.36 -17.84 22.33
CA LEU A 26 22.81 -16.67 23.11
C LEU A 26 21.79 -16.14 24.14
N GLY A 27 22.30 -15.48 25.20
CA GLY A 27 21.52 -14.86 26.29
C GLY A 27 21.65 -13.31 26.30
N ASP A 28 21.83 -12.69 27.47
CA ASP A 28 22.19 -11.26 27.56
C ASP A 28 23.62 -11.05 27.06
N GLY A 29 23.74 -10.60 25.81
CA GLY A 29 25.02 -10.41 25.15
C GLY A 29 24.92 -10.31 23.64
N ARG A 30 25.92 -9.68 23.04
CA ARG A 30 26.01 -9.48 21.60
C ARG A 30 26.87 -10.57 20.96
N VAL A 31 26.32 -11.27 19.98
CA VAL A 31 27.11 -12.06 19.02
C VAL A 31 27.45 -11.17 17.82
N SER A 32 28.68 -11.28 17.33
CA SER A 32 29.15 -10.55 16.14
C SER A 32 30.02 -11.47 15.30
N VAL A 33 29.57 -11.80 14.09
CA VAL A 33 30.26 -12.70 13.16
C VAL A 33 30.60 -11.95 11.88
N THR A 34 31.87 -12.01 11.48
CA THR A 34 32.36 -11.44 10.22
C THR A 34 33.07 -12.54 9.42
N ALA A 35 32.55 -12.84 8.22
CA ALA A 35 33.13 -13.82 7.30
C ALA A 35 33.82 -13.11 6.14
N GLY A 36 34.94 -13.67 5.66
CA GLY A 36 35.66 -13.14 4.49
C GLY A 36 34.98 -13.41 3.15
N LEU A 37 34.09 -14.42 3.11
CA LEU A 37 33.24 -14.81 1.98
C LEU A 37 31.82 -14.98 2.53
N ASN A 38 31.07 -15.98 2.05
CA ASN A 38 29.69 -16.25 2.46
C ASN A 38 29.54 -16.50 3.98
N LEU A 39 28.41 -16.07 4.54
CA LEU A 39 28.02 -16.25 5.94
C LEU A 39 26.58 -16.79 6.03
N ALA A 40 26.45 -18.09 6.28
CA ALA A 40 25.16 -18.71 6.58
C ALA A 40 24.99 -18.96 8.09
N ILE A 41 23.77 -18.86 8.60
CA ILE A 41 23.37 -19.37 9.91
C ILE A 41 22.05 -20.16 9.81
N ALA A 42 21.87 -21.14 10.69
CA ALA A 42 20.62 -21.90 10.76
C ALA A 42 19.53 -21.15 11.53
N ALA A 43 19.87 -20.58 12.69
CA ALA A 43 19.07 -19.62 13.45
C ALA A 43 19.93 -18.97 14.55
N ALA A 44 19.39 -17.96 15.23
CA ALA A 44 19.90 -17.45 16.50
C ALA A 44 18.77 -17.40 17.52
N TYR A 45 18.96 -18.01 18.70
CA TYR A 45 17.88 -18.22 19.67
C TYR A 45 18.38 -18.26 21.11
N ASN A 46 17.44 -18.16 22.07
CA ASN A 46 17.77 -18.23 23.49
C ASN A 46 17.74 -19.68 24.00
N PRO A 47 18.86 -20.28 24.46
CA PRO A 47 18.88 -21.65 24.94
C PRO A 47 18.12 -21.87 26.25
N MET A 48 17.75 -20.81 26.96
CA MET A 48 16.91 -20.88 28.17
C MET A 48 15.40 -20.88 27.85
N LEU A 49 15.02 -20.66 26.59
CA LEU A 49 13.64 -20.87 26.11
C LEU A 49 13.37 -22.30 25.63
N ALA A 50 14.41 -23.08 25.34
CA ALA A 50 14.29 -24.52 25.18
C ALA A 50 13.93 -25.19 26.52
N GLU A 51 13.26 -26.34 26.47
CA GLU A 51 12.76 -27.07 27.63
C GLU A 51 13.90 -27.52 28.58
N GLN A 52 13.96 -26.95 29.79
CA GLN A 52 14.96 -27.31 30.79
C GLN A 52 14.34 -28.16 31.90
N SER A 53 14.68 -29.45 31.94
CA SER A 53 14.32 -30.34 33.04
C SER A 53 15.04 -29.93 34.32
N ALA A 54 14.30 -29.70 35.41
CA ALA A 54 14.86 -29.54 36.75
C ALA A 54 15.51 -30.83 37.30
N VAL A 55 15.31 -31.98 36.63
CA VAL A 55 15.83 -33.28 37.08
C VAL A 55 16.74 -33.88 36.01
N ASN A 56 18.06 -33.87 36.28
CA ASN A 56 19.05 -34.68 35.57
C ASN A 56 18.95 -36.14 36.02
N VAL A 57 17.86 -36.82 35.65
CA VAL A 57 17.73 -38.28 35.82
C VAL A 57 18.75 -38.96 34.89
N PRO A 58 19.64 -39.82 35.38
CA PRO A 58 20.46 -40.65 34.50
C PRO A 58 19.56 -41.54 33.64
N VAL A 59 19.82 -41.63 32.33
CA VAL A 59 18.93 -42.22 31.30
C VAL A 59 18.78 -43.76 31.39
N GLY A 60 19.01 -44.36 32.57
CA GLY A 60 18.83 -45.77 32.87
C GLY A 60 17.77 -46.07 33.94
N ASP A 61 17.29 -45.10 34.71
CA ASP A 61 16.34 -45.36 35.82
C ASP A 61 14.88 -45.12 35.37
N SER A 62 14.26 -46.18 34.86
CA SER A 62 12.90 -46.17 34.30
C SER A 62 11.78 -45.85 35.30
N GLN A 63 12.10 -45.73 36.60
CA GLN A 63 11.17 -45.29 37.65
C GLN A 63 10.94 -43.78 37.65
N PHE A 64 11.86 -43.00 37.06
CA PHE A 64 11.77 -41.54 36.93
C PHE A 64 11.72 -41.07 35.47
N ALA A 65 11.65 -41.99 34.51
CA ALA A 65 11.17 -41.67 33.18
C ALA A 65 9.71 -41.16 33.31
N PRO A 66 9.38 -39.95 32.82
CA PRO A 66 8.02 -39.45 32.94
C PRO A 66 7.07 -40.38 32.17
N VAL A 67 5.98 -40.80 32.82
CA VAL A 67 4.93 -41.59 32.18
C VAL A 67 4.19 -40.65 31.22
N PHE A 68 4.67 -40.59 29.97
CA PHE A 68 4.18 -39.72 28.89
C PHE A 68 2.68 -40.00 28.59
N GLY A 69 1.82 -39.35 29.37
CA GLY A 69 0.38 -39.56 29.42
C GLY A 69 -0.27 -38.70 30.49
N ASP A 70 0.25 -38.75 31.72
CA ASP A 70 -0.07 -37.72 32.72
C ASP A 70 0.79 -36.48 32.47
N ARG A 71 0.13 -35.41 32.02
CA ARG A 71 0.77 -34.10 31.80
C ARG A 71 0.92 -33.36 33.13
N TRP A 72 1.91 -32.47 33.20
CA TRP A 72 1.91 -31.40 34.21
C TRP A 72 0.59 -30.63 34.10
N ASP A 73 -0.21 -30.68 35.16
CA ASP A 73 -1.57 -30.16 35.18
C ASP A 73 -1.74 -29.24 36.39
N THR A 74 -1.62 -27.94 36.13
CA THR A 74 -1.77 -26.90 37.15
C THR A 74 -3.16 -26.89 37.77
N SER A 75 -4.19 -27.46 37.11
CA SER A 75 -5.53 -27.58 37.69
C SER A 75 -5.60 -28.69 38.75
N LYS A 76 -4.89 -29.82 38.56
CA LYS A 76 -4.72 -30.84 39.60
C LYS A 76 -3.99 -30.26 40.82
N LEU A 77 -2.90 -29.51 40.61
CA LEU A 77 -2.16 -28.88 41.71
C LEU A 77 -2.94 -27.74 42.39
N ALA A 78 -3.81 -27.02 41.67
CA ALA A 78 -4.71 -26.03 42.26
C ALA A 78 -5.88 -26.68 43.03
N ALA A 79 -6.32 -27.87 42.65
CA ALA A 79 -7.36 -28.63 43.34
C ALA A 79 -6.86 -29.41 44.59
N MET A 80 -5.54 -29.54 44.78
CA MET A 80 -4.96 -30.08 46.01
C MET A 80 -5.01 -29.05 47.15
N SER A 81 -5.59 -29.41 48.30
CA SER A 81 -5.58 -28.56 49.51
C SER A 81 -4.16 -28.08 49.85
N GLU A 82 -4.00 -26.79 50.16
CA GLU A 82 -2.70 -26.21 50.54
C GLU A 82 -2.14 -26.80 51.84
N GLU A 83 -3.01 -27.31 52.71
CA GLU A 83 -2.66 -28.00 53.96
C GLU A 83 -1.96 -29.34 53.69
N ASP A 84 -2.27 -30.00 52.57
CA ASP A 84 -1.78 -31.32 52.18
C ASP A 84 -0.37 -31.25 51.53
N ARG A 85 0.54 -30.56 52.23
CA ARG A 85 1.91 -30.24 51.79
C ARG A 85 2.66 -31.47 51.26
N SER A 86 2.51 -32.63 51.90
CA SER A 86 3.17 -33.88 51.48
C SER A 86 2.63 -34.42 50.16
N ALA A 87 1.32 -34.30 49.91
CA ALA A 87 0.72 -34.71 48.63
C ALA A 87 1.14 -33.74 47.50
N ARG A 88 1.13 -32.43 47.77
CA ARG A 88 1.62 -31.39 46.84
C ARG A 88 3.10 -31.60 46.49
N LEU A 89 3.96 -31.88 47.48
CA LEU A 89 5.37 -32.19 47.25
C LEU A 89 5.57 -33.50 46.46
N SER A 90 4.77 -34.54 46.75
CA SER A 90 4.81 -35.83 46.00
C SER A 90 4.38 -35.68 44.54
N TYR A 91 3.41 -34.80 44.26
CA TYR A 91 3.03 -34.41 42.89
C TYR A 91 4.17 -33.65 42.21
N LEU A 92 4.71 -32.61 42.88
CA LEU A 92 5.83 -31.80 42.40
C LEU A 92 7.12 -32.60 42.15
N SER A 93 7.34 -33.72 42.84
CA SER A 93 8.53 -34.58 42.65
C SER A 93 8.35 -35.68 41.60
N LYS A 94 7.12 -35.94 41.13
CA LYS A 94 6.82 -37.02 40.16
C LYS A 94 6.66 -36.53 38.73
N TYR A 95 6.22 -35.29 38.55
CA TYR A 95 6.09 -34.68 37.23
C TYR A 95 7.30 -33.78 36.95
N GLY A 96 7.86 -33.90 35.74
CA GLY A 96 9.01 -33.10 35.32
C GLY A 96 8.70 -31.62 35.45
N GLN A 97 9.40 -30.94 36.36
CA GLN A 97 9.35 -29.48 36.44
C GLN A 97 10.23 -28.92 35.34
N PHE A 98 9.59 -28.40 34.28
CA PHE A 98 10.27 -27.73 33.19
C PHE A 98 10.28 -26.22 33.43
N SER A 99 11.42 -25.59 33.19
CA SER A 99 11.55 -24.14 33.20
C SER A 99 11.95 -23.64 31.81
N ASN A 100 11.30 -22.56 31.37
CA ASN A 100 11.60 -21.87 30.13
C ASN A 100 11.54 -20.37 30.43
N PHE A 101 12.62 -19.63 30.17
CA PHE A 101 12.68 -18.19 30.44
C PHE A 101 13.61 -17.48 29.46
N SER A 102 13.27 -16.25 29.10
CA SER A 102 14.18 -15.41 28.33
C SER A 102 15.33 -14.96 29.24
N THR A 103 16.56 -15.13 28.76
CA THR A 103 17.74 -14.43 29.28
C THR A 103 18.13 -13.24 28.41
N TYR A 104 17.35 -12.92 27.37
CA TYR A 104 17.65 -11.74 26.57
C TYR A 104 17.45 -10.46 27.40
N GLY A 105 18.39 -9.52 27.28
CA GLY A 105 18.39 -8.23 27.96
C GLY A 105 18.77 -7.09 27.01
N GLU A 106 19.11 -5.94 27.58
CA GLU A 106 19.49 -4.73 26.84
C GLU A 106 20.77 -4.89 25.98
N ARG A 107 21.56 -5.94 26.21
CA ARG A 107 22.77 -6.23 25.40
C ARG A 107 22.54 -7.29 24.33
N SER A 108 21.40 -7.97 24.33
CA SER A 108 21.09 -9.04 23.39
C SER A 108 20.96 -8.52 21.96
N ALA A 109 21.95 -8.84 21.14
CA ALA A 109 21.99 -8.43 19.73
C ALA A 109 22.73 -9.46 18.86
N LEU A 110 22.30 -9.58 17.61
CA LEU A 110 22.93 -10.41 16.59
C LEU A 110 23.47 -9.53 15.47
N HIS A 111 24.79 -9.45 15.32
CA HIS A 111 25.44 -8.77 14.19
C HIS A 111 26.10 -9.80 13.27
N LEU A 112 25.81 -9.74 11.98
CA LEU A 112 26.33 -10.65 10.94
C LEU A 112 26.86 -9.84 9.77
N THR A 113 28.04 -10.20 9.24
CA THR A 113 28.64 -9.51 8.10
C THR A 113 29.38 -10.48 7.19
N ALA A 114 28.99 -10.55 5.92
CA ALA A 114 29.76 -11.18 4.85
C ALA A 114 30.55 -10.09 4.11
N LEU A 115 31.88 -10.17 4.10
CA LEU A 115 32.75 -9.14 3.51
C LEU A 115 32.93 -9.28 1.99
N GLY A 116 32.84 -10.50 1.47
CA GLY A 116 33.23 -10.85 0.10
C GLY A 116 32.32 -11.90 -0.54
N GLY A 117 31.08 -12.03 -0.06
CA GLY A 117 30.12 -13.04 -0.49
C GLY A 117 28.74 -12.82 0.15
N ASP A 118 27.89 -13.84 0.05
CA ASP A 118 26.46 -13.75 0.40
C ASP A 118 26.17 -14.02 1.88
N LEU A 119 25.03 -13.53 2.38
CA LEU A 119 24.56 -13.76 3.75
C LEU A 119 23.23 -14.53 3.72
N THR A 120 23.16 -15.68 4.39
CA THR A 120 21.95 -16.52 4.44
C THR A 120 21.46 -16.75 5.87
N LEU A 121 20.21 -16.38 6.13
CA LEU A 121 19.45 -16.71 7.33
C LEU A 121 18.50 -17.86 6.98
N ALA A 122 18.81 -19.09 7.38
CA ALA A 122 17.98 -20.24 6.98
C ALA A 122 16.65 -20.29 7.74
N ASN A 123 16.68 -20.06 9.05
CA ASN A 123 15.53 -19.98 9.97
C ASN A 123 14.57 -21.18 9.91
N ASP A 124 15.11 -22.37 9.65
CA ASP A 124 14.34 -23.61 9.48
C ASP A 124 14.04 -24.27 10.84
N ALA A 125 12.91 -23.90 11.44
CA ALA A 125 12.39 -24.53 12.67
C ALA A 125 11.94 -26.00 12.50
N THR A 126 11.97 -26.57 11.28
CA THR A 126 11.74 -28.00 11.04
C THR A 126 13.06 -28.75 11.17
N ALA A 127 14.10 -28.36 10.45
CA ALA A 127 15.44 -28.94 10.55
C ALA A 127 16.06 -28.76 11.96
N LEU A 128 15.83 -27.61 12.61
CA LEU A 128 16.30 -27.36 13.98
C LEU A 128 15.62 -28.26 15.01
N ALA A 129 14.31 -28.45 14.89
CA ALA A 129 13.53 -29.28 15.81
C ALA A 129 13.81 -30.79 15.61
N ALA A 130 14.00 -31.24 14.36
CA ALA A 130 14.30 -32.63 14.04
C ALA A 130 15.68 -33.11 14.54
N ASN A 131 16.62 -32.19 14.83
CA ASN A 131 18.01 -32.56 15.15
C ASN A 131 18.23 -33.10 16.58
N LYS A 132 17.15 -33.38 17.34
CA LYS A 132 17.19 -34.17 18.58
C LYS A 132 15.92 -35.01 18.78
N THR A 133 16.13 -36.17 19.40
CA THR A 133 15.16 -37.22 19.78
C THR A 133 14.00 -36.78 20.70
N ALA A 134 13.88 -35.50 21.05
CA ALA A 134 12.78 -34.98 21.86
C ALA A 134 11.48 -34.81 21.07
N VAL A 135 11.54 -34.52 19.76
CA VAL A 135 10.33 -34.30 18.93
C VAL A 135 9.67 -35.63 18.59
N GLU A 136 10.42 -36.59 18.04
CA GLU A 136 9.88 -37.90 17.63
C GLU A 136 9.19 -38.65 18.78
N GLN A 137 9.77 -38.60 19.99
CA GLN A 137 9.19 -39.20 21.19
C GLN A 137 7.90 -38.49 21.67
N PHE A 138 7.69 -37.21 21.31
CA PHE A 138 6.46 -36.47 21.59
C PHE A 138 5.40 -36.64 20.48
N GLU A 139 5.79 -37.07 19.28
CA GLU A 139 4.86 -37.29 18.17
C GLU A 139 4.28 -38.72 18.17
N ASP A 140 5.10 -39.75 18.37
CA ASP A 140 4.63 -41.14 18.37
C ASP A 140 3.86 -41.52 19.65
N SER A 141 4.27 -41.01 20.83
CA SER A 141 3.54 -41.24 22.10
C SER A 141 2.14 -40.64 22.13
N VAL A 142 1.82 -39.77 21.17
CA VAL A 142 0.56 -39.06 21.06
C VAL A 142 -0.32 -39.61 19.93
N ARG A 143 0.27 -40.14 18.85
CA ARG A 143 -0.45 -40.89 17.80
C ARG A 143 -1.24 -42.08 18.34
N SER A 144 -0.73 -42.76 19.37
CA SER A 144 -1.38 -43.91 20.01
C SER A 144 -2.68 -43.59 20.76
N ASN A 145 -2.90 -42.33 21.14
CA ASN A 145 -3.99 -41.91 22.04
C ASN A 145 -4.99 -40.91 21.42
N GLY A 146 -4.83 -40.52 20.15
CA GLY A 146 -5.82 -39.73 19.40
C GLY A 146 -6.01 -38.25 19.82
N VAL A 147 -5.27 -37.76 20.82
CA VAL A 147 -5.32 -36.35 21.28
C VAL A 147 -4.28 -35.53 20.51
N PRO A 148 -4.60 -34.46 19.76
CA PRO A 148 -3.60 -33.73 18.98
C PRO A 148 -2.45 -33.14 19.83
N ASN A 149 -1.19 -33.37 19.42
CA ASN A 149 -0.01 -32.75 20.03
C ASN A 149 0.05 -31.25 19.66
N ARG A 150 -0.38 -30.38 20.58
CA ARG A 150 -0.35 -28.92 20.39
C ARG A 150 0.87 -28.23 21.02
N LEU A 151 1.43 -28.79 22.09
CA LEU A 151 2.51 -28.13 22.85
C LEU A 151 3.90 -28.34 22.23
N GLY A 152 4.28 -29.57 21.88
CA GLY A 152 5.59 -29.86 21.29
C GLY A 152 5.82 -29.12 19.96
N GLN A 153 4.77 -29.02 19.14
CA GLN A 153 4.77 -28.21 17.91
C GLN A 153 4.91 -26.70 18.19
N SER A 154 4.44 -26.20 19.34
CA SER A 154 4.48 -24.77 19.66
C SER A 154 5.87 -24.29 20.09
N PHE A 155 6.62 -25.08 20.86
CA PHE A 155 7.99 -24.74 21.27
C PHE A 155 8.96 -24.52 20.09
N ARG A 156 8.64 -25.07 18.90
CA ARG A 156 9.45 -24.94 17.69
C ARG A 156 9.67 -23.48 17.26
N SER A 157 8.68 -22.60 17.49
CA SER A 157 8.80 -21.16 17.20
C SER A 157 9.86 -20.45 18.04
N LEU A 158 10.14 -20.93 19.27
CA LEU A 158 11.12 -20.30 20.16
C LEU A 158 12.57 -20.51 19.70
N TYR A 159 12.83 -21.47 18.79
CA TYR A 159 14.11 -21.58 18.08
C TYR A 159 14.32 -20.49 17.02
N LEU A 160 13.29 -19.70 16.71
CA LEU A 160 13.35 -18.56 15.80
C LEU A 160 13.15 -17.22 16.51
N LEU A 161 13.05 -17.20 17.84
CA LEU A 161 13.00 -15.96 18.60
C LEU A 161 14.42 -15.41 18.76
N ALA A 162 14.81 -14.57 17.81
CA ALA A 162 16.05 -13.83 17.77
C ALA A 162 16.08 -12.72 18.85
N PRO A 163 17.29 -12.19 19.16
CA PRO A 163 17.41 -10.99 19.97
C PRO A 163 16.62 -9.81 19.40
N ALA A 164 16.26 -8.86 20.26
CA ALA A 164 15.52 -7.65 19.88
C ALA A 164 16.23 -6.75 18.85
N SER A 165 17.54 -6.94 18.65
CA SER A 165 18.32 -6.20 17.66
C SER A 165 19.11 -7.16 16.76
N VAL A 166 18.73 -7.23 15.48
CA VAL A 166 19.39 -8.03 14.44
C VAL A 166 19.90 -7.11 13.34
N LYS A 167 21.19 -7.23 13.01
CA LYS A 167 21.85 -6.49 11.93
C LYS A 167 22.63 -7.46 11.06
N ALA A 168 22.24 -7.60 9.80
CA ALA A 168 22.86 -8.50 8.84
C ALA A 168 23.27 -7.71 7.58
N ALA A 169 24.52 -7.85 7.14
CA ALA A 169 25.08 -7.12 6.01
C ALA A 169 25.91 -8.01 5.08
N ALA A 170 25.53 -8.11 3.80
CA ALA A 170 26.38 -8.62 2.73
C ALA A 170 27.04 -7.43 2.00
N LEU A 171 28.35 -7.23 2.16
CA LEU A 171 29.04 -6.02 1.67
C LEU A 171 29.41 -6.07 0.18
N THR A 172 29.27 -7.23 -0.47
CA THR A 172 29.51 -7.42 -1.91
C THR A 172 28.50 -8.35 -2.59
N GLY A 173 27.93 -9.31 -1.86
CA GLY A 173 26.95 -10.26 -2.36
C GLY A 173 25.51 -9.93 -1.96
N ASP A 174 24.66 -10.97 -2.01
CA ASP A 174 23.23 -10.90 -1.70
C ASP A 174 22.94 -11.21 -0.22
N LEU A 175 21.77 -10.79 0.26
CA LEU A 175 21.21 -11.24 1.54
C LEU A 175 19.95 -12.06 1.30
N SER A 176 19.86 -13.24 1.94
CA SER A 176 18.75 -14.17 1.81
C SER A 176 18.20 -14.57 3.19
N SER A 177 16.88 -14.47 3.37
CA SER A 177 16.16 -15.13 4.46
C SER A 177 15.27 -16.22 3.86
N VAL A 178 15.59 -17.48 4.12
CA VAL A 178 14.90 -18.64 3.50
C VAL A 178 13.56 -18.91 4.18
N ASN A 179 13.46 -18.61 5.47
CA ASN A 179 12.22 -18.54 6.23
C ASN A 179 12.24 -17.27 7.11
N GLY A 180 11.08 -16.84 7.61
CA GLY A 180 10.97 -15.76 8.59
C GLY A 180 11.37 -16.14 10.01
N PHE A 181 11.36 -15.14 10.90
CA PHE A 181 11.77 -15.25 12.31
C PHE A 181 11.22 -14.08 13.13
N ASP A 182 11.10 -14.26 14.45
CA ASP A 182 10.64 -13.23 15.39
C ASP A 182 11.82 -12.56 16.11
N LEU A 183 11.76 -11.25 16.33
CA LEU A 183 12.68 -10.51 17.22
C LEU A 183 11.93 -10.14 18.49
N LEU A 184 12.56 -10.38 19.66
CA LEU A 184 11.99 -10.01 20.95
C LEU A 184 11.61 -8.51 21.03
N ALA A 185 10.45 -8.23 21.63
CA ALA A 185 10.02 -6.88 21.97
C ALA A 185 11.04 -6.14 22.87
N ARG A 186 11.49 -4.96 22.44
CA ARG A 186 12.36 -4.03 23.21
C ARG A 186 12.21 -2.59 22.65
N PRO A 187 12.19 -1.52 23.48
CA PRO A 187 11.96 -0.16 22.99
C PRO A 187 12.95 0.36 21.94
N ASP A 188 14.22 -0.03 22.03
CA ASP A 188 15.29 0.23 21.04
C ASP A 188 15.61 -1.03 20.20
N GLY A 189 14.62 -1.91 20.01
CA GLY A 189 14.70 -3.02 19.08
C GLY A 189 14.91 -2.53 17.64
N GLN A 190 15.67 -3.29 16.84
CA GLN A 190 16.07 -2.85 15.49
C GLN A 190 16.32 -4.05 14.56
N LEU A 191 15.81 -3.95 13.34
CA LEU A 191 16.16 -4.80 12.22
C LEU A 191 16.91 -3.97 11.17
N ASP A 192 18.14 -4.37 10.83
CA ASP A 192 18.84 -3.91 9.62
C ASP A 192 19.20 -5.13 8.74
N LEU A 193 18.66 -5.20 7.52
CA LEU A 193 19.00 -6.21 6.51
C LEU A 193 19.57 -5.51 5.28
N LEU A 194 20.87 -5.66 5.04
CA LEU A 194 21.62 -4.88 4.07
C LEU A 194 22.36 -5.81 3.07
N ALA A 195 22.30 -5.49 1.78
CA ALA A 195 23.07 -6.15 0.74
C ALA A 195 23.66 -5.13 -0.24
N ALA A 196 24.82 -5.44 -0.81
CA ALA A 196 25.35 -4.72 -1.97
C ALA A 196 24.62 -5.14 -3.25
N GLY A 197 24.36 -6.44 -3.40
CA GLY A 197 23.46 -7.00 -4.40
C GLY A 197 22.00 -6.88 -3.98
N SER A 198 21.28 -7.99 -4.04
CA SER A 198 19.83 -8.11 -3.78
C SER A 198 19.51 -8.57 -2.36
N VAL A 199 18.27 -8.32 -1.91
CA VAL A 199 17.73 -8.85 -0.65
C VAL A 199 16.49 -9.71 -0.93
N SER A 200 16.55 -11.01 -0.66
CA SER A 200 15.44 -11.96 -0.83
C SER A 200 14.90 -12.40 0.53
N LEU A 201 13.62 -12.11 0.80
CA LEU A 201 12.95 -12.38 2.07
C LEU A 201 11.77 -13.32 1.84
N ARG A 202 11.92 -14.59 2.25
CA ARG A 202 10.87 -15.61 2.17
C ARG A 202 10.34 -15.96 3.55
N ASN A 203 9.04 -16.18 3.62
CA ASN A 203 8.38 -16.60 4.84
C ASN A 203 8.60 -18.09 5.11
N GLY A 204 8.55 -18.88 4.04
CA GLY A 204 8.70 -20.33 4.07
C GLY A 204 7.72 -20.98 5.07
N GLN A 205 8.22 -21.90 5.89
CA GLN A 205 7.42 -22.59 6.92
C GLN A 205 7.25 -21.78 8.22
N SER A 206 8.02 -20.70 8.40
CA SER A 206 8.11 -19.96 9.67
C SER A 206 7.20 -18.74 9.75
N GLY A 207 6.70 -18.23 8.62
CA GLY A 207 5.89 -17.00 8.55
C GLY A 207 6.74 -15.75 8.31
N ALA A 208 6.21 -14.57 8.63
CA ALA A 208 6.88 -13.29 8.37
C ALA A 208 8.19 -13.10 9.17
N ILE A 209 9.06 -12.22 8.71
CA ILE A 209 10.09 -11.61 9.56
C ILE A 209 9.40 -10.53 10.41
N ARG A 210 9.42 -10.67 11.73
CA ARG A 210 8.62 -9.85 12.64
C ARG A 210 9.45 -9.30 13.80
N MET A 211 9.27 -8.01 14.10
CA MET A 211 9.57 -7.45 15.41
C MET A 211 8.31 -7.46 16.29
N LEU A 212 8.41 -7.97 17.51
CA LEU A 212 7.25 -8.06 18.42
C LEU A 212 6.97 -6.71 19.12
N ASP A 213 5.69 -6.35 19.26
CA ASP A 213 5.22 -5.15 19.98
C ASP A 213 4.63 -5.49 21.37
N ASN A 214 4.65 -6.77 21.78
CA ASN A 214 4.02 -7.20 23.03
C ASN A 214 4.82 -6.75 24.27
N SER A 215 4.13 -6.53 25.40
CA SER A 215 4.80 -6.09 26.63
C SER A 215 5.87 -7.09 27.12
N PRO A 216 7.16 -6.71 27.21
CA PRO A 216 8.23 -7.60 27.67
C PRO A 216 8.06 -8.04 29.13
N ALA A 217 7.44 -7.19 29.96
CA ALA A 217 7.12 -7.50 31.36
C ALA A 217 6.09 -8.65 31.50
N GLY A 218 5.37 -8.99 30.43
CA GLY A 218 4.50 -10.16 30.38
C GLY A 218 5.25 -11.49 30.24
N LEU A 219 6.54 -11.50 29.88
CA LEU A 219 7.26 -12.72 29.51
C LEU A 219 7.90 -13.45 30.70
N SER A 220 8.16 -14.76 30.53
CA SER A 220 8.99 -15.52 31.48
C SER A 220 10.44 -15.04 31.39
N SER A 221 11.05 -14.67 32.52
CA SER A 221 12.37 -14.04 32.58
C SER A 221 13.26 -14.70 33.64
N ALA A 222 14.58 -14.54 33.54
CA ALA A 222 15.52 -15.13 34.49
C ALA A 222 15.30 -14.74 35.97
N ALA A 223 14.67 -13.59 36.24
CA ALA A 223 14.32 -13.13 37.58
C ALA A 223 12.95 -13.62 38.08
N SER A 224 12.09 -14.09 37.16
CA SER A 224 10.75 -14.63 37.46
C SER A 224 10.41 -15.76 36.46
N PRO A 225 11.13 -16.89 36.50
CA PRO A 225 10.90 -17.99 35.57
C PRO A 225 9.57 -18.68 35.85
N ARG A 226 8.80 -18.96 34.80
CA ARG A 226 7.54 -19.71 34.88
C ARG A 226 7.41 -20.70 33.72
N VAL A 227 6.57 -21.73 33.91
CA VAL A 227 6.15 -22.62 32.82
C VAL A 227 5.41 -21.79 31.76
N LEU A 228 5.85 -21.86 30.51
CA LEU A 228 5.19 -21.16 29.40
C LEU A 228 3.89 -21.90 29.04
N THR A 229 2.77 -21.18 29.05
CA THR A 229 1.48 -21.67 28.55
C THR A 229 1.43 -21.60 27.03
N GLN A 230 0.44 -22.28 26.44
CA GLN A 230 0.13 -22.15 25.00
C GLN A 230 -0.13 -20.69 24.58
N THR A 231 -0.64 -19.84 25.49
CA THR A 231 -0.86 -18.41 25.25
C THR A 231 0.45 -17.64 25.27
N ASP A 232 1.34 -17.92 26.23
CA ASP A 232 2.66 -17.27 26.30
C ASP A 232 3.48 -17.56 25.04
N ILE A 233 3.48 -18.81 24.56
CA ILE A 233 4.20 -19.18 23.34
C ILE A 233 3.60 -18.47 22.11
N LYS A 234 2.28 -18.30 22.03
CA LYS A 234 1.63 -17.51 20.97
C LYS A 234 2.03 -16.04 21.00
N VAL A 235 2.10 -15.44 22.19
CA VAL A 235 2.59 -14.06 22.37
C VAL A 235 4.04 -13.94 21.88
N MET A 236 4.90 -14.90 22.25
CA MET A 236 6.32 -14.94 21.87
C MET A 236 6.60 -15.32 20.39
N ALA A 237 5.58 -15.69 19.63
CA ALA A 237 5.67 -16.05 18.20
C ALA A 237 4.80 -15.12 17.31
N GLY A 238 4.34 -13.99 17.85
CA GLY A 238 3.50 -13.03 17.11
C GLY A 238 2.17 -13.59 16.62
N GLN A 239 1.60 -14.57 17.33
CA GLN A 239 0.34 -15.27 17.01
C GLN A 239 -0.84 -14.78 17.87
N VAL A 240 -0.83 -13.50 18.24
CA VAL A 240 -1.87 -12.79 18.99
C VAL A 240 -2.26 -11.52 18.24
N ASN A 241 -3.49 -11.06 18.44
CA ASN A 241 -4.08 -9.91 17.74
C ASN A 241 -4.69 -8.92 18.75
N GLY A 242 -5.05 -7.72 18.27
CA GLY A 242 -5.67 -6.66 19.07
C GLY A 242 -4.79 -6.22 20.25
N VAL A 243 -5.40 -5.76 21.34
CA VAL A 243 -4.67 -5.22 22.53
C VAL A 243 -3.58 -6.13 23.08
N SER A 244 -3.73 -7.45 22.94
CA SER A 244 -2.74 -8.44 23.43
C SER A 244 -1.47 -8.53 22.58
N ALA A 245 -1.47 -7.96 21.38
CA ALA A 245 -0.31 -7.91 20.49
C ALA A 245 0.61 -6.70 20.74
N HIS A 246 0.12 -5.67 21.44
CA HIS A 246 0.73 -4.35 21.51
C HIS A 246 1.07 -3.93 22.96
N THR A 247 2.05 -3.03 23.10
CA THR A 247 2.45 -2.47 24.39
C THR A 247 1.70 -1.17 24.65
N LEU A 248 1.11 -1.05 25.85
CA LEU A 248 0.47 0.18 26.33
C LEU A 248 1.44 1.37 26.23
N GLY A 249 1.09 2.37 25.43
CA GLY A 249 1.91 3.57 25.19
C GLY A 249 2.84 3.50 23.96
N GLY A 250 2.85 2.37 23.23
CA GLY A 250 3.66 2.17 22.01
C GLY A 250 5.13 1.88 22.31
N LEU A 251 5.57 0.63 22.08
CA LEU A 251 6.90 0.15 22.48
C LEU A 251 8.04 1.01 21.92
N HIS A 252 7.92 1.45 20.67
CA HIS A 252 8.91 2.25 19.96
C HIS A 252 8.59 3.76 19.93
N GLY A 253 7.67 4.26 20.77
CA GLY A 253 7.25 5.68 20.76
C GLY A 253 8.41 6.69 20.90
N ALA A 254 9.46 6.33 21.63
CA ALA A 254 10.67 7.14 21.79
C ALA A 254 11.79 6.86 20.76
N ASP A 255 11.68 5.82 19.94
CA ASP A 255 12.74 5.36 19.05
C ASP A 255 12.66 6.03 17.68
N GLY A 256 13.55 6.98 17.42
CA GLY A 256 13.63 7.72 16.16
C GLY A 256 14.35 7.01 15.01
N VAL A 257 14.87 5.79 15.22
CA VAL A 257 15.66 5.07 14.21
C VAL A 257 14.76 4.13 13.42
N PRO A 258 14.55 4.33 12.10
CA PRO A 258 13.76 3.39 11.31
C PRO A 258 14.48 2.05 11.15
N ALA A 259 13.71 0.95 11.11
CA ALA A 259 14.18 -0.36 10.66
C ALA A 259 14.57 -0.30 9.17
N ARG A 260 15.51 -1.14 8.71
CA ARG A 260 16.14 -0.98 7.38
C ARG A 260 16.16 -2.27 6.58
N VAL A 261 15.75 -2.20 5.31
CA VAL A 261 15.94 -3.25 4.32
C VAL A 261 16.49 -2.61 3.04
N ILE A 262 17.75 -2.85 2.72
CA ILE A 262 18.46 -2.12 1.66
C ILE A 262 19.22 -3.10 0.74
N ALA A 263 18.88 -3.09 -0.55
CA ALA A 263 19.63 -3.69 -1.65
C ALA A 263 20.30 -2.57 -2.44
N LEU A 264 21.62 -2.37 -2.32
CA LEU A 264 22.27 -1.15 -2.83
C LEU A 264 22.24 -1.05 -4.36
N ALA A 265 22.49 -2.15 -5.06
CA ALA A 265 22.47 -2.22 -6.53
C ALA A 265 21.51 -3.28 -7.08
N GLY A 266 21.03 -4.20 -6.24
CA GLY A 266 20.10 -5.26 -6.61
C GLY A 266 18.62 -4.92 -6.37
N ASP A 267 17.82 -5.99 -6.36
CA ASP A 267 16.38 -5.98 -6.16
C ASP A 267 16.05 -6.36 -4.69
N ILE A 268 14.91 -5.91 -4.15
CA ILE A 268 14.32 -6.46 -2.92
C ILE A 268 13.12 -7.34 -3.31
N VAL A 269 13.16 -8.63 -2.99
CA VAL A 269 12.12 -9.59 -3.35
C VAL A 269 11.52 -10.18 -2.08
N GLY A 270 10.22 -9.99 -1.88
CA GLY A 270 9.44 -10.60 -0.82
C GLY A 270 8.89 -11.98 -1.20
N ASP A 271 7.64 -12.25 -0.84
CA ASP A 271 7.03 -13.57 -0.93
C ASP A 271 5.55 -13.49 -1.37
N ALA A 272 5.29 -13.68 -2.67
CA ALA A 272 3.97 -13.51 -3.31
C ALA A 272 2.84 -14.36 -2.69
N ASP A 273 3.20 -15.54 -2.16
CA ASP A 273 2.27 -16.45 -1.49
C ASP A 273 1.93 -16.01 -0.06
N ALA A 274 2.52 -14.92 0.45
CA ALA A 274 2.30 -14.39 1.79
C ALA A 274 1.53 -13.06 1.80
N VAL A 275 0.79 -12.82 2.89
CA VAL A 275 0.11 -11.52 3.10
C VAL A 275 1.08 -10.46 3.61
N VAL A 276 2.02 -10.86 4.47
CA VAL A 276 3.02 -10.01 5.09
C VAL A 276 4.36 -10.75 5.08
N THR A 277 5.40 -10.10 4.56
CA THR A 277 6.80 -10.55 4.62
C THR A 277 7.55 -9.87 5.77
N LEU A 278 7.28 -8.58 6.00
CA LEU A 278 7.87 -7.76 7.06
C LEU A 278 6.80 -7.19 8.00
N ALA A 279 6.88 -7.52 9.29
CA ALA A 279 6.01 -6.97 10.33
C ALA A 279 6.83 -6.18 11.36
N LEU A 280 6.71 -4.85 11.37
CA LEU A 280 7.60 -3.94 12.11
C LEU A 280 6.77 -2.89 12.91
N PRO A 281 6.85 -2.87 14.26
CA PRO A 281 6.08 -1.95 15.10
C PRO A 281 6.73 -0.55 15.19
N LYS A 282 7.43 -0.14 14.13
CA LYS A 282 8.14 1.12 13.96
C LYS A 282 8.27 1.47 12.47
N ALA A 283 8.54 2.73 12.17
CA ALA A 283 8.80 3.21 10.80
C ALA A 283 9.98 2.48 10.13
N ALA A 284 9.96 2.41 8.80
CA ALA A 284 10.93 1.65 8.01
C ALA A 284 11.54 2.44 6.84
N GLN A 285 12.81 2.16 6.54
CA GLN A 285 13.52 2.59 5.34
C GLN A 285 13.78 1.35 4.46
N ILE A 286 13.07 1.26 3.33
CA ILE A 286 13.17 0.17 2.36
C ILE A 286 13.72 0.76 1.06
N ALA A 287 14.84 0.25 0.56
CA ALA A 287 15.50 0.83 -0.63
C ALA A 287 16.17 -0.23 -1.52
N ALA A 288 15.72 -0.34 -2.77
CA ALA A 288 16.35 -1.17 -3.80
C ALA A 288 17.01 -0.29 -4.87
N GLY A 289 18.24 -0.63 -5.27
CA GLY A 289 18.93 0.00 -6.41
C GLY A 289 18.24 -0.26 -7.75
N ARG A 290 17.37 -1.28 -7.80
CA ARG A 290 16.54 -1.65 -8.95
C ARG A 290 15.07 -1.82 -8.50
N ASP A 291 14.57 -3.04 -8.37
CA ASP A 291 13.14 -3.33 -8.20
C ASP A 291 12.77 -3.71 -6.76
N ILE A 292 11.53 -3.44 -6.35
CA ILE A 292 10.90 -4.03 -5.16
C ILE A 292 9.73 -4.88 -5.64
N VAL A 293 9.73 -6.17 -5.28
CA VAL A 293 8.78 -7.17 -5.83
C VAL A 293 8.14 -8.00 -4.71
N ASP A 294 6.82 -8.10 -4.69
CA ASP A 294 6.02 -8.96 -3.79
C ASP A 294 6.32 -8.82 -2.27
N LEU A 295 6.74 -7.63 -1.83
CA LEU A 295 7.20 -7.39 -0.46
C LEU A 295 6.05 -6.99 0.47
N GLY A 296 5.28 -7.94 1.00
CA GLY A 296 4.17 -7.63 1.91
C GLY A 296 4.60 -6.93 3.20
N LEU A 297 3.94 -5.83 3.54
CA LEU A 297 4.29 -4.94 4.65
C LEU A 297 3.19 -4.87 5.72
N ASN A 298 3.58 -4.91 6.98
CA ASN A 298 2.77 -4.47 8.12
C ASN A 298 3.65 -3.57 9.01
N LEU A 299 3.43 -2.26 8.98
CA LEU A 299 4.30 -1.26 9.61
C LEU A 299 3.51 -0.36 10.57
N GLN A 300 4.11 0.01 11.70
CA GLN A 300 3.49 0.92 12.67
C GLN A 300 4.24 2.25 12.79
N HIS A 301 3.50 3.35 12.69
CA HIS A 301 3.93 4.67 13.11
C HIS A 301 3.46 4.92 14.54
N ASN A 302 4.39 5.34 15.40
CA ASN A 302 4.14 5.63 16.81
C ASN A 302 4.02 7.14 17.07
N ARG A 303 4.40 7.98 16.09
CA ARG A 303 4.36 9.45 16.14
C ARG A 303 3.87 10.01 14.80
N SER A 304 3.13 11.12 14.82
CA SER A 304 2.73 11.85 13.60
C SER A 304 3.89 12.42 12.77
N SER A 305 5.13 12.40 13.30
CA SER A 305 6.36 12.75 12.59
C SER A 305 7.09 11.54 11.97
N ASP A 306 6.52 10.33 12.07
CA ASP A 306 7.14 9.13 11.51
C ASP A 306 7.01 9.09 9.99
N LEU A 307 8.11 8.76 9.33
CA LEU A 307 8.20 8.59 7.89
C LEU A 307 8.64 7.15 7.58
N THR A 308 7.78 6.40 6.90
CA THR A 308 8.22 5.20 6.18
C THR A 308 8.60 5.62 4.77
N SER A 309 9.83 5.33 4.36
CA SER A 309 10.33 5.60 3.00
C SER A 309 10.59 4.30 2.25
N ILE A 310 9.93 4.12 1.11
CA ILE A 310 10.05 2.95 0.22
C ILE A 310 10.57 3.46 -1.13
N SER A 311 11.74 3.01 -1.57
CA SER A 311 12.36 3.49 -2.81
C SER A 311 12.84 2.34 -3.69
N ALA A 312 12.38 2.32 -4.94
CA ALA A 312 12.88 1.44 -6.00
C ALA A 312 13.58 2.29 -7.06
N GLY A 313 14.84 1.99 -7.38
CA GLY A 313 15.58 2.63 -8.46
C GLY A 313 14.96 2.43 -9.84
N ARG A 314 14.10 1.42 -10.00
CA ARG A 314 13.25 1.17 -11.16
C ARG A 314 11.78 0.98 -10.76
N ASP A 315 11.36 -0.24 -10.42
CA ASP A 315 9.93 -0.58 -10.36
C ASP A 315 9.51 -1.07 -8.95
N PHE A 316 8.31 -0.71 -8.50
CA PHE A 316 7.64 -1.36 -7.36
C PHE A 316 6.47 -2.20 -7.90
N VAL A 317 6.46 -3.50 -7.64
CA VAL A 317 5.53 -4.45 -8.28
C VAL A 317 4.98 -5.48 -7.29
N ASP A 318 3.66 -5.49 -7.13
CA ASP A 318 2.93 -6.67 -6.63
C ASP A 318 2.51 -7.54 -7.82
N SER A 319 2.84 -8.83 -7.79
CA SER A 319 2.61 -9.73 -8.94
C SER A 319 1.13 -9.95 -9.25
N THR A 320 0.82 -10.14 -10.54
CA THR A 320 -0.53 -10.44 -11.03
C THR A 320 -0.58 -11.86 -11.60
N SER A 321 -1.14 -12.78 -10.83
CA SER A 321 -1.34 -14.18 -11.23
C SER A 321 -2.44 -14.30 -12.30
N ALA A 322 -2.04 -14.50 -13.57
CA ALA A 322 -2.96 -14.60 -14.69
C ALA A 322 -3.85 -15.86 -14.59
N GLY A 323 -5.11 -15.68 -14.17
CA GLY A 323 -6.12 -16.76 -14.09
C GLY A 323 -6.14 -17.55 -12.78
N ALA A 324 -5.45 -17.08 -11.74
CA ALA A 324 -5.51 -17.66 -10.38
C ALA A 324 -6.14 -16.68 -9.37
N ASP A 325 -6.14 -17.06 -8.09
CA ASP A 325 -6.55 -16.20 -6.98
C ASP A 325 -5.72 -14.90 -6.92
N PRO A 326 -6.24 -13.81 -6.30
CA PRO A 326 -5.48 -12.60 -6.04
C PRO A 326 -4.15 -12.86 -5.33
N SER A 327 -3.12 -12.08 -5.69
CA SER A 327 -1.86 -12.04 -4.94
C SER A 327 -2.17 -11.72 -3.48
N ARG A 328 -1.57 -12.50 -2.57
CA ARG A 328 -1.91 -12.42 -1.15
C ARG A 328 -1.32 -11.19 -0.49
N VAL A 329 -0.28 -10.62 -1.11
CA VAL A 329 0.49 -9.46 -0.68
C VAL A 329 -0.43 -8.30 -0.26
N ALA A 330 -0.11 -7.70 0.88
CA ALA A 330 -0.78 -6.53 1.43
C ALA A 330 0.23 -5.56 2.03
N HIS A 331 -0.05 -4.26 1.92
CA HIS A 331 0.78 -3.21 2.50
C HIS A 331 -0.04 -2.40 3.50
N VAL A 332 0.03 -2.77 4.78
CA VAL A 332 -0.72 -2.15 5.87
C VAL A 332 0.18 -1.22 6.68
N ILE A 333 -0.29 0.00 6.91
CA ILE A 333 0.38 0.96 7.80
C ILE A 333 -0.59 1.42 8.90
N THR A 334 -0.21 1.13 10.14
CA THR A 334 -0.95 1.46 11.36
C THR A 334 -0.38 2.75 11.97
N GLY A 335 -1.23 3.62 12.52
CA GLY A 335 -0.85 4.90 13.12
C GLY A 335 -0.79 6.11 12.17
N PRO A 336 -0.53 7.32 12.72
CA PRO A 336 -0.39 8.57 11.98
C PRO A 336 1.07 8.84 11.57
N GLY A 337 1.28 9.52 10.44
CA GLY A 337 2.62 9.83 9.90
C GLY A 337 2.58 10.04 8.39
N GLN A 338 3.66 9.71 7.70
CA GLN A 338 3.71 9.68 6.23
C GLN A 338 4.32 8.37 5.71
N VAL A 339 3.74 7.83 4.64
CA VAL A 339 4.36 6.79 3.80
C VAL A 339 4.74 7.45 2.48
N ALA A 340 6.03 7.46 2.16
CA ALA A 340 6.56 7.95 0.88
C ALA A 340 7.10 6.76 0.08
N LEU A 341 6.39 6.39 -0.99
CA LEU A 341 6.78 5.35 -1.94
C LEU A 341 7.23 6.03 -3.25
N THR A 342 8.40 5.65 -3.77
CA THR A 342 8.99 6.26 -4.98
C THR A 342 9.66 5.21 -5.84
N ALA A 343 9.17 5.06 -7.07
CA ALA A 343 9.76 4.21 -8.09
C ALA A 343 10.36 5.08 -9.22
N GLY A 344 11.59 4.76 -9.65
CA GLY A 344 12.26 5.44 -10.77
C GLY A 344 11.52 5.30 -12.11
N ARG A 345 10.63 4.31 -12.22
CA ARG A 345 9.64 4.13 -13.30
C ARG A 345 8.27 3.80 -12.74
N HIS A 346 7.85 2.53 -12.66
CA HIS A 346 6.45 2.16 -12.42
C HIS A 346 6.16 1.75 -10.98
N VAL A 347 4.94 2.01 -10.52
CA VAL A 347 4.33 1.43 -9.31
C VAL A 347 3.11 0.64 -9.76
N ASP A 348 3.14 -0.69 -9.68
CA ASP A 348 1.99 -1.55 -9.99
C ASP A 348 1.60 -2.39 -8.78
N LEU A 349 0.38 -2.17 -8.28
CA LEU A 349 -0.19 -2.95 -7.17
C LEU A 349 -1.00 -4.18 -7.62
N GLY A 350 -1.01 -4.45 -8.94
CA GLY A 350 -1.48 -5.71 -9.53
C GLY A 350 -2.86 -6.18 -9.06
N ASN A 351 -3.02 -7.50 -8.91
CA ASN A 351 -4.20 -8.10 -8.28
C ASN A 351 -3.92 -8.44 -6.80
N ALA A 352 -3.41 -7.48 -6.03
CA ALA A 352 -3.06 -7.65 -4.61
C ALA A 352 -4.07 -6.98 -3.66
N SER A 353 -3.79 -6.96 -2.34
CA SER A 353 -4.63 -6.29 -1.35
C SER A 353 -4.44 -4.76 -1.32
N GLY A 354 -3.32 -4.26 -1.86
CA GLY A 354 -3.01 -2.85 -2.01
C GLY A 354 -2.38 -2.17 -0.79
N LEU A 355 -2.27 -0.85 -0.88
CA LEU A 355 -1.64 0.03 0.12
C LEU A 355 -2.70 0.73 0.98
N VAL A 356 -2.77 0.36 2.25
CA VAL A 356 -3.85 0.74 3.18
C VAL A 356 -3.28 1.34 4.47
N THR A 357 -3.60 2.60 4.77
CA THR A 357 -3.32 3.18 6.11
C THR A 357 -4.55 3.05 7.01
N ARG A 358 -4.34 2.59 8.24
CA ARG A 358 -5.42 2.15 9.16
C ARG A 358 -5.50 2.93 10.46
N GLY A 359 -4.56 3.85 10.71
CA GLY A 359 -4.51 4.61 11.96
C GLY A 359 -4.49 3.68 13.18
N ASN A 360 -5.24 3.99 14.23
CA ASN A 360 -5.26 3.20 15.47
C ASN A 360 -6.25 2.00 15.47
N LEU A 361 -6.73 1.56 14.29
CA LEU A 361 -7.69 0.43 14.19
C LEU A 361 -7.10 -0.93 14.62
N ASP A 362 -5.81 -1.15 14.39
CA ASP A 362 -5.13 -2.39 14.80
C ASP A 362 -4.51 -2.26 16.20
N ASN A 363 -3.83 -1.14 16.46
CA ASN A 363 -3.26 -0.80 17.76
C ASN A 363 -3.98 0.41 18.40
N PRO A 364 -4.93 0.18 19.33
CA PRO A 364 -5.70 1.25 19.96
C PRO A 364 -4.93 2.06 21.01
N TYR A 365 -3.64 1.76 21.24
CA TYR A 365 -2.75 2.59 22.07
C TYR A 365 -2.12 3.75 21.29
N LEU A 366 -2.33 3.81 19.97
CA LEU A 366 -1.89 4.92 19.12
C LEU A 366 -2.93 6.06 19.10
N ALA A 367 -2.47 7.27 18.79
CA ALA A 367 -3.35 8.40 18.51
C ALA A 367 -4.27 8.10 17.30
N GLU A 368 -5.50 8.62 17.32
CA GLU A 368 -6.40 8.53 16.16
C GLU A 368 -5.82 9.32 14.98
N GLY A 369 -5.83 8.71 13.79
CA GLY A 369 -5.29 9.29 12.57
C GLY A 369 -4.48 8.27 11.78
N GLY A 370 -4.76 8.15 10.48
CA GLY A 370 -3.95 7.38 9.54
C GLY A 370 -2.82 8.21 8.92
N ALA A 371 -1.73 7.54 8.55
CA ALA A 371 -0.67 8.17 7.77
C ALA A 371 -1.15 8.64 6.40
N SER A 372 -0.57 9.74 5.88
CA SER A 372 -0.78 10.13 4.48
C SER A 372 0.08 9.30 3.53
N LEU A 373 -0.45 9.03 2.34
CA LEU A 373 0.23 8.28 1.28
C LEU A 373 0.77 9.25 0.24
N GLN A 374 2.07 9.19 -0.02
CA GLN A 374 2.71 9.82 -1.18
C GLN A 374 3.30 8.71 -2.06
N VAL A 375 2.86 8.66 -3.31
CA VAL A 375 3.29 7.67 -4.31
C VAL A 375 3.85 8.43 -5.50
N ILE A 376 5.06 8.07 -5.93
CA ILE A 376 5.77 8.71 -7.03
C ILE A 376 6.23 7.63 -8.02
N ALA A 377 5.94 7.85 -9.30
CA ALA A 377 6.37 7.02 -10.42
C ALA A 377 7.03 7.92 -11.48
N GLY A 378 8.14 7.47 -12.06
CA GLY A 378 8.84 8.22 -13.12
C GLY A 378 9.45 9.53 -12.60
N GLY A 379 10.02 9.52 -11.39
CA GLY A 379 10.59 10.73 -10.80
C GLY A 379 11.39 10.47 -9.52
N THR A 380 11.95 11.56 -8.99
CA THR A 380 12.56 11.61 -7.66
C THR A 380 11.58 12.21 -6.65
N ALA A 381 11.96 12.23 -5.36
CA ALA A 381 11.19 12.93 -4.32
C ALA A 381 10.95 14.42 -4.69
N PRO A 382 9.84 15.04 -4.26
CA PRO A 382 9.40 16.34 -4.76
C PRO A 382 10.24 17.49 -4.17
N ASP A 383 10.75 18.38 -5.03
CA ASP A 383 11.51 19.56 -4.58
C ASP A 383 10.59 20.69 -4.11
N TYR A 384 10.10 20.54 -2.88
CA TYR A 384 9.31 21.56 -2.21
C TYR A 384 10.08 22.89 -2.01
N ALA A 385 11.41 22.87 -2.01
CA ALA A 385 12.23 24.08 -1.84
C ALA A 385 12.30 24.89 -3.14
N ALA A 386 12.48 24.23 -4.29
CA ALA A 386 12.43 24.86 -5.61
C ALA A 386 11.01 25.34 -5.98
N PHE A 387 9.96 24.56 -5.68
CA PHE A 387 8.58 25.06 -5.77
C PHE A 387 8.37 26.29 -4.87
N ALA A 388 8.82 26.25 -3.62
CA ALA A 388 8.72 27.39 -2.71
C ALA A 388 9.53 28.62 -3.18
N ALA A 389 10.64 28.43 -3.90
CA ALA A 389 11.39 29.52 -4.51
C ALA A 389 10.60 30.16 -5.67
N LEU A 390 10.05 29.34 -6.58
CA LEU A 390 9.21 29.79 -7.69
C LEU A 390 7.97 30.53 -7.16
N ALA A 391 7.26 29.95 -6.18
CA ALA A 391 6.05 30.53 -5.61
C ALA A 391 6.31 31.89 -4.93
N ARG A 392 7.48 32.09 -4.29
CA ARG A 392 7.89 33.41 -3.77
C ARG A 392 8.22 34.41 -4.90
N GLN A 393 8.84 33.97 -6.00
CA GLN A 393 9.20 34.84 -7.12
C GLN A 393 7.97 35.35 -7.90
N TYR A 394 6.96 34.50 -8.08
CA TYR A 394 5.73 34.85 -8.80
C TYR A 394 4.65 35.41 -7.85
N GLY A 395 4.69 35.06 -6.56
CA GLY A 395 3.63 35.37 -5.59
C GLY A 395 2.31 34.73 -6.03
N SER A 396 1.18 35.24 -5.54
CA SER A 396 -0.16 34.87 -5.99
C SER A 396 -0.53 35.32 -7.42
N ALA A 397 0.41 35.27 -8.37
CA ALA A 397 0.18 35.38 -9.83
C ALA A 397 -0.99 34.52 -10.33
N TYR A 398 -1.13 33.37 -9.66
CA TYR A 398 -2.14 32.34 -9.85
C TYR A 398 -3.58 32.88 -9.58
N ALA A 399 -3.74 33.85 -8.67
CA ALA A 399 -5.04 34.27 -8.14
C ALA A 399 -5.86 35.24 -9.03
N VAL A 400 -5.43 35.53 -10.28
CA VAL A 400 -6.20 36.37 -11.22
C VAL A 400 -7.17 35.50 -12.02
N VAL A 401 -8.26 35.06 -11.38
CA VAL A 401 -9.11 33.96 -11.90
C VAL A 401 -10.09 34.40 -12.99
N ALA A 402 -10.36 35.71 -13.16
CA ALA A 402 -11.35 36.21 -14.11
C ALA A 402 -10.74 36.83 -15.39
N ARG A 403 -11.46 36.66 -16.51
CA ARG A 403 -11.02 37.04 -17.86
C ARG A 403 -10.80 38.55 -18.01
N ASP A 404 -11.71 39.34 -17.44
CA ASP A 404 -11.72 40.79 -17.58
C ASP A 404 -10.57 41.42 -16.78
N ASP A 405 -10.25 40.87 -15.61
CA ASP A 405 -9.11 41.29 -14.78
C ASP A 405 -7.76 41.04 -15.47
N VAL A 406 -7.61 39.92 -16.19
CA VAL A 406 -6.41 39.63 -17.00
C VAL A 406 -6.26 40.61 -18.17
N ALA A 407 -7.38 40.99 -18.80
CA ALA A 407 -7.37 41.99 -19.88
C ALA A 407 -7.06 43.40 -19.34
N ALA A 408 -7.70 43.80 -18.23
CA ALA A 408 -7.45 45.05 -17.53
C ALA A 408 -6.00 45.16 -17.05
N LEU A 409 -5.43 44.06 -16.50
CA LEU A 409 -4.02 43.98 -16.10
C LEU A 409 -3.09 44.15 -17.31
N LYS A 410 -3.34 43.44 -18.42
CA LYS A 410 -2.55 43.59 -19.66
C LYS A 410 -2.55 45.04 -20.14
N THR A 411 -3.70 45.70 -20.16
CA THR A 411 -3.81 47.12 -20.50
C THR A 411 -3.08 48.02 -19.49
N PHE A 412 -3.29 47.82 -18.18
CA PHE A 412 -2.68 48.62 -17.11
C PHE A 412 -1.16 48.57 -17.15
N VAL A 413 -0.59 47.37 -17.31
CA VAL A 413 0.87 47.17 -17.42
C VAL A 413 1.39 47.79 -18.72
N HIS A 414 0.79 47.53 -19.87
CA HIS A 414 1.28 48.04 -21.15
C HIS A 414 1.20 49.58 -21.29
N THR A 415 0.33 50.26 -20.53
CA THR A 415 0.35 51.74 -20.45
C THR A 415 1.59 52.30 -19.74
N ARG A 416 2.26 51.50 -18.90
CA ARG A 416 3.39 51.89 -18.04
C ARG A 416 4.72 51.31 -18.53
N ASP A 417 4.73 50.00 -18.81
CA ASP A 417 5.81 49.33 -19.50
C ASP A 417 5.45 49.14 -20.99
N ARG A 418 5.99 50.04 -21.82
CA ARG A 418 5.87 49.97 -23.28
C ARG A 418 6.94 49.10 -23.96
N GLN A 419 7.90 48.54 -23.20
CA GLN A 419 8.86 47.57 -23.70
C GLN A 419 8.29 46.15 -23.68
N LEU A 420 7.38 45.86 -22.73
CA LEU A 420 6.58 44.64 -22.75
C LEU A 420 5.73 44.56 -24.03
N ALA A 421 5.95 43.51 -24.82
CA ALA A 421 5.23 43.31 -26.08
C ALA A 421 3.72 43.16 -25.86
N ALA A 422 2.90 43.72 -26.75
CA ALA A 422 1.43 43.64 -26.66
C ALA A 422 0.87 42.20 -26.71
N ALA A 423 1.66 41.24 -27.23
CA ALA A 423 1.34 39.81 -27.25
C ALA A 423 2.03 39.00 -26.12
N ALA A 424 2.60 39.66 -25.11
CA ALA A 424 3.29 38.98 -24.02
C ALA A 424 2.35 38.03 -23.25
N PRO A 425 2.82 36.84 -22.86
CA PRO A 425 2.05 35.91 -22.02
C PRO A 425 1.76 36.55 -20.66
N VAL A 426 0.61 36.19 -20.06
CA VAL A 426 0.14 36.72 -18.77
C VAL A 426 1.20 36.61 -17.66
N GLU A 427 2.09 35.63 -17.74
CA GLU A 427 3.20 35.37 -16.83
C GLU A 427 4.25 36.51 -16.83
N GLN A 428 4.56 37.06 -18.02
CA GLN A 428 5.47 38.20 -18.19
C GLN A 428 4.75 39.51 -17.83
N VAL A 429 3.47 39.62 -18.16
CA VAL A 429 2.60 40.75 -17.75
C VAL A 429 2.54 40.84 -16.22
N TRP A 430 2.40 39.71 -15.52
CA TRP A 430 2.38 39.66 -14.06
C TRP A 430 3.74 39.98 -13.44
N GLN A 431 4.85 39.45 -13.99
CA GLN A 431 6.20 39.82 -13.56
C GLN A 431 6.45 41.33 -13.74
N ALA A 432 6.04 41.92 -14.87
CA ALA A 432 6.11 43.35 -15.10
C ALA A 432 5.21 44.15 -14.13
N PHE A 433 3.98 43.69 -13.86
CA PHE A 433 3.10 44.28 -12.84
C PHE A 433 3.75 44.32 -11.45
N ARG A 434 4.34 43.20 -11.02
CA ARG A 434 5.07 43.09 -9.73
C ARG A 434 6.34 43.94 -9.68
N ALA A 435 6.88 44.34 -10.83
CA ALA A 435 8.01 45.25 -10.96
C ALA A 435 7.61 46.75 -11.05
N LEU A 436 6.32 47.08 -11.21
CA LEU A 436 5.84 48.46 -11.18
C LEU A 436 6.00 49.06 -9.77
N PRO A 437 6.08 50.40 -9.63
CA PRO A 437 6.05 51.06 -8.33
C PRO A 437 4.86 50.64 -7.47
N ALA A 438 5.05 50.52 -6.15
CA ALA A 438 4.00 50.06 -5.23
C ALA A 438 2.70 50.90 -5.28
N ALA A 439 2.81 52.19 -5.61
CA ALA A 439 1.65 53.07 -5.83
C ALA A 439 0.81 52.67 -7.05
N ASP A 440 1.44 52.18 -8.13
CA ASP A 440 0.72 51.68 -9.30
C ASP A 440 0.09 50.31 -9.02
N GLN A 441 0.81 49.42 -8.34
CA GLN A 441 0.24 48.13 -7.91
C GLN A 441 -0.99 48.35 -7.02
N ALA A 442 -0.90 49.25 -6.04
CA ALA A 442 -2.04 49.65 -5.20
C ALA A 442 -3.17 50.30 -6.01
N SER A 443 -2.86 51.14 -7.00
CA SER A 443 -3.87 51.77 -7.87
C SER A 443 -4.65 50.75 -8.70
N PHE A 444 -4.01 49.67 -9.17
CA PHE A 444 -4.71 48.61 -9.90
C PHE A 444 -5.59 47.78 -8.95
N LEU A 445 -5.05 47.38 -7.80
CA LEU A 445 -5.76 46.54 -6.83
C LEU A 445 -6.94 47.27 -6.17
N ALA A 446 -6.85 48.58 -5.96
CA ALA A 446 -7.96 49.41 -5.49
C ALA A 446 -9.12 49.49 -6.50
N ALA A 447 -8.83 49.37 -7.80
CA ALA A 447 -9.85 49.32 -8.85
C ALA A 447 -10.46 47.91 -9.03
N HIS A 448 -9.75 46.85 -8.63
CA HIS A 448 -10.16 45.45 -8.78
C HIS A 448 -10.20 44.74 -7.41
N PRO A 449 -11.12 45.10 -6.50
CA PRO A 449 -11.13 44.62 -5.11
C PRO A 449 -11.34 43.10 -4.98
N ALA A 450 -11.99 42.45 -5.96
CA ALA A 450 -12.11 41.00 -6.00
C ALA A 450 -10.74 40.32 -6.21
N VAL A 451 -9.96 40.80 -7.18
CA VAL A 451 -8.56 40.37 -7.39
C VAL A 451 -7.74 40.65 -6.15
N ALA A 452 -7.84 41.84 -5.55
CA ALA A 452 -7.08 42.20 -4.35
C ALA A 452 -7.37 41.25 -3.17
N GLY A 453 -8.63 40.85 -2.98
CA GLY A 453 -9.02 39.86 -1.96
C GLY A 453 -8.51 38.46 -2.25
N GLN A 454 -8.62 37.99 -3.49
CA GLN A 454 -8.09 36.68 -3.92
C GLN A 454 -6.56 36.61 -3.80
N LEU A 455 -5.87 37.69 -4.21
CA LEU A 455 -4.43 37.88 -4.11
C LEU A 455 -3.98 37.81 -2.64
N ALA A 456 -4.62 38.59 -1.76
CA ALA A 456 -4.30 38.60 -0.33
C ALA A 456 -4.55 37.24 0.35
N ALA A 457 -5.64 36.55 0.01
CA ALA A 457 -5.91 35.21 0.54
C ALA A 457 -4.91 34.17 0.05
N SER A 458 -4.51 34.23 -1.22
CA SER A 458 -3.54 33.32 -1.84
C SER A 458 -2.10 33.57 -1.33
N ASP A 459 -1.67 34.83 -1.22
CA ASP A 459 -0.39 35.20 -0.59
C ASP A 459 -0.37 34.81 0.90
N ALA A 460 -1.48 34.94 1.63
CA ALA A 460 -1.58 34.52 3.03
C ALA A 460 -1.49 32.99 3.19
N ALA A 461 -2.24 32.23 2.39
CA ALA A 461 -2.20 30.76 2.41
C ALA A 461 -0.83 30.20 1.99
N LEU A 462 -0.21 30.79 0.97
CA LEU A 462 1.17 30.47 0.57
C LEU A 462 2.17 30.82 1.69
N SER A 463 2.06 32.00 2.30
CA SER A 463 2.94 32.41 3.40
C SER A 463 2.80 31.48 4.61
N GLN A 464 1.58 31.05 4.95
CA GLN A 464 1.33 30.08 6.01
C GLN A 464 1.98 28.72 5.73
N ALA A 465 1.76 28.16 4.52
CA ALA A 465 2.35 26.89 4.11
C ALA A 465 3.89 26.93 4.09
N LEU A 466 4.47 28.05 3.65
CA LEU A 466 5.93 28.23 3.59
C LEU A 466 6.55 28.58 4.95
N ALA A 467 5.77 29.04 5.93
CA ALA A 467 6.23 29.35 7.28
C ALA A 467 6.10 28.17 8.25
N SER A 468 5.11 27.28 8.06
CA SER A 468 4.98 26.06 8.86
C SER A 468 5.98 24.97 8.47
N GLY A 469 6.43 24.96 7.20
CA GLY A 469 7.21 23.86 6.62
C GLY A 469 6.38 22.59 6.39
N ASP A 470 5.06 22.66 6.54
CA ASP A 470 4.13 21.53 6.42
C ASP A 470 3.96 21.13 4.95
N THR A 471 4.44 19.93 4.60
CA THR A 471 4.35 19.41 3.24
C THR A 471 2.92 19.20 2.78
N GLU A 472 1.94 18.99 3.68
CA GLU A 472 0.52 18.87 3.30
C GLU A 472 -0.07 20.19 2.84
N LEU A 473 0.26 21.29 3.53
CA LEU A 473 -0.13 22.65 3.13
C LEU A 473 0.61 23.09 1.85
N ILE A 474 1.89 22.75 1.72
CA ILE A 474 2.67 23.05 0.50
C ILE A 474 2.08 22.28 -0.70
N LYS A 475 1.76 20.99 -0.55
CA LYS A 475 1.06 20.19 -1.58
C LYS A 475 -0.31 20.78 -1.92
N ALA A 476 -1.11 21.16 -0.93
CA ALA A 476 -2.42 21.78 -1.16
C ALA A 476 -2.30 23.09 -1.97
N ARG A 477 -1.36 23.98 -1.61
CA ARG A 477 -1.12 25.23 -2.33
C ARG A 477 -0.50 25.01 -3.72
N PHE A 478 0.31 23.98 -3.91
CA PHE A 478 0.81 23.57 -5.23
C PHE A 478 -0.34 23.19 -6.16
N PHE A 479 -1.23 22.27 -5.73
CA PHE A 479 -2.38 21.85 -6.53
C PHE A 479 -3.36 22.99 -6.80
N ALA A 480 -3.65 23.85 -5.82
CA ALA A 480 -4.44 25.06 -6.05
C ALA A 480 -3.79 25.98 -7.13
N SER A 481 -2.47 26.17 -7.05
CA SER A 481 -1.72 26.96 -8.05
C SER A 481 -1.77 26.36 -9.45
N LEU A 482 -1.90 25.03 -9.60
CA LEU A 482 -2.09 24.36 -10.89
C LEU A 482 -3.49 24.59 -11.47
N VAL A 483 -4.56 24.46 -10.66
CA VAL A 483 -5.94 24.78 -11.09
C VAL A 483 -6.02 26.25 -11.53
N GLU A 484 -5.49 27.15 -10.72
CA GLU A 484 -5.38 28.58 -10.98
C GLU A 484 -4.61 28.89 -12.28
N ALA A 485 -3.41 28.33 -12.46
CA ALA A 485 -2.59 28.53 -13.67
C ALA A 485 -3.21 27.91 -14.94
N ALA A 486 -3.96 26.81 -14.82
CA ALA A 486 -4.62 26.18 -15.95
C ALA A 486 -5.82 27.00 -16.47
N LYS A 487 -6.57 27.67 -15.58
CA LYS A 487 -7.69 28.55 -15.97
C LYS A 487 -7.24 29.73 -16.82
N LEU A 488 -6.07 30.29 -16.51
CA LEU A 488 -5.44 31.33 -17.33
C LEU A 488 -5.17 30.87 -18.78
N GLY A 489 -4.90 29.57 -19.00
CA GLY A 489 -4.56 29.02 -20.31
C GLY A 489 -5.75 28.70 -21.23
N GLN A 490 -7.00 28.84 -20.77
CA GLN A 490 -8.17 28.42 -21.55
C GLN A 490 -8.63 29.44 -22.61
N LYS A 491 -8.95 28.94 -23.81
CA LYS A 491 -9.65 29.71 -24.85
C LYS A 491 -11.13 29.90 -24.49
N THR A 492 -11.74 31.00 -24.93
CA THR A 492 -13.18 31.24 -24.72
C THR A 492 -14.04 30.62 -25.82
N ALA A 493 -15.35 30.47 -25.57
CA ALA A 493 -16.31 29.95 -26.55
C ALA A 493 -16.43 30.83 -27.80
N ASP A 494 -16.08 32.11 -27.68
CA ASP A 494 -16.09 33.13 -28.74
C ASP A 494 -14.90 32.99 -29.71
N ASN A 495 -14.10 31.94 -29.56
CA ASN A 495 -12.84 31.69 -30.26
C ASN A 495 -11.76 32.77 -30.04
N LEU A 496 -11.99 33.73 -29.12
CA LEU A 496 -10.96 34.62 -28.62
C LEU A 496 -9.93 33.80 -27.85
N VAL A 497 -8.75 33.71 -28.44
CA VAL A 497 -7.57 33.16 -27.79
C VAL A 497 -7.15 34.12 -26.68
N MET A 498 -7.39 33.73 -25.43
CA MET A 498 -6.60 34.24 -24.31
C MET A 498 -5.13 34.06 -24.68
N THR A 499 -4.39 35.16 -24.81
CA THR A 499 -2.98 35.15 -25.23
C THR A 499 -2.09 34.71 -24.07
N THR A 500 -2.08 33.41 -23.84
CA THR A 500 -1.58 32.78 -22.61
C THR A 500 -0.91 31.45 -22.92
N SER A 501 0.39 31.38 -22.67
CA SER A 501 1.13 30.13 -22.54
C SER A 501 0.68 29.39 -21.27
N LEU A 502 0.71 28.07 -21.32
CA LEU A 502 0.68 27.21 -20.12
C LEU A 502 2.07 27.11 -19.45
N GLY A 503 2.95 28.10 -19.68
CA GLY A 503 4.34 28.07 -19.24
C GLY A 503 4.50 28.20 -17.73
N LEU A 504 3.56 28.84 -17.05
CA LEU A 504 3.53 28.90 -15.58
C LEU A 504 3.08 27.56 -14.98
N PHE A 505 2.11 26.92 -15.62
CA PHE A 505 1.61 25.59 -15.26
C PHE A 505 2.70 24.53 -15.46
N ASP A 506 3.42 24.55 -16.59
CA ASP A 506 4.57 23.67 -16.82
C ASP A 506 5.72 23.97 -15.84
N ARG A 507 6.04 25.24 -15.59
CA ARG A 507 7.12 25.62 -14.65
C ARG A 507 6.79 25.30 -13.20
N LEU A 508 5.52 25.33 -12.78
CA LEU A 508 5.09 24.79 -11.49
C LEU A 508 5.49 23.31 -11.39
N ILE A 509 5.09 22.49 -12.37
CA ILE A 509 5.40 21.06 -12.43
C ILE A 509 6.92 20.83 -12.42
N THR A 510 7.68 21.50 -13.30
CA THR A 510 9.15 21.37 -13.36
C THR A 510 9.85 21.89 -12.10
N SER A 511 9.28 22.86 -11.37
CA SER A 511 9.87 23.32 -10.10
C SER A 511 9.70 22.33 -8.96
N LEU A 512 8.68 21.46 -9.01
CA LEU A 512 8.49 20.39 -8.03
C LEU A 512 9.17 19.07 -8.47
N PHE A 513 9.26 18.82 -9.78
CA PHE A 513 9.86 17.62 -10.36
C PHE A 513 10.90 17.96 -11.45
N PRO A 514 12.07 18.54 -11.09
CA PRO A 514 13.08 18.96 -12.06
C PRO A 514 13.73 17.81 -12.85
N THR A 515 13.60 16.57 -12.36
CA THR A 515 14.16 15.35 -12.98
C THR A 515 13.15 14.56 -13.82
N ALA A 516 11.85 14.89 -13.80
CA ALA A 516 10.82 14.05 -14.46
C ALA A 516 11.05 13.89 -15.96
N ALA A 517 11.49 14.95 -16.65
CA ALA A 517 11.84 14.90 -18.08
C ALA A 517 13.07 14.01 -18.42
N GLN A 518 13.68 13.36 -17.43
CA GLN A 518 14.80 12.41 -17.57
C GLN A 518 14.37 10.97 -17.24
N ALA A 519 13.14 10.75 -16.75
CA ALA A 519 12.63 9.44 -16.41
C ALA A 519 12.25 8.62 -17.66
N ALA A 520 12.39 7.29 -17.58
CA ALA A 520 12.06 6.37 -18.67
C ALA A 520 10.57 6.00 -18.68
N GLY A 521 9.71 7.02 -18.61
CA GLY A 521 8.30 6.88 -18.24
C GLY A 521 8.11 6.63 -16.73
N GLY A 522 6.85 6.54 -16.30
CA GLY A 522 6.53 6.02 -14.97
C GLY A 522 5.06 6.13 -14.61
N ASP A 523 4.38 4.99 -14.56
CA ASP A 523 2.95 4.90 -14.31
C ASP A 523 2.64 4.42 -12.88
N ILE A 524 1.49 4.85 -12.36
CA ILE A 524 0.91 4.31 -11.12
C ILE A 524 -0.33 3.48 -11.48
N SER A 525 -0.23 2.16 -11.32
CA SER A 525 -1.30 1.20 -11.56
C SER A 525 -1.87 0.69 -10.23
N ALA A 526 -3.17 0.93 -10.03
CA ALA A 526 -3.97 0.29 -9.00
C ALA A 526 -4.68 -0.98 -9.51
N PHE A 527 -4.50 -1.37 -10.79
CA PHE A 527 -5.04 -2.57 -11.45
C PHE A 527 -6.35 -3.16 -10.85
N ALA A 528 -6.25 -4.16 -9.98
CA ALA A 528 -7.36 -4.79 -9.25
C ALA A 528 -7.18 -4.68 -7.72
N SER A 529 -6.53 -3.59 -7.31
CA SER A 529 -5.97 -3.31 -6.00
C SER A 529 -6.35 -1.87 -5.58
N GLN A 530 -5.76 -1.35 -4.51
CA GLN A 530 -6.24 -0.09 -3.90
C GLN A 530 -5.16 0.76 -3.25
N PHE A 531 -5.41 2.07 -3.23
CA PHE A 531 -4.77 3.05 -2.35
C PHE A 531 -5.84 3.56 -1.37
N LYS A 532 -5.73 3.27 -0.07
CA LYS A 532 -6.81 3.50 0.89
C LYS A 532 -6.31 4.12 2.20
N THR A 533 -7.05 5.09 2.74
CA THR A 533 -6.84 5.60 4.11
C THR A 533 -8.13 5.46 4.94
N GLU A 534 -8.10 4.70 6.03
CA GLU A 534 -9.29 4.37 6.83
C GLU A 534 -9.58 5.40 7.94
N GLN A 535 -8.56 6.08 8.46
CA GLN A 535 -8.65 7.04 9.58
C GLN A 535 -8.13 8.44 9.22
N GLY A 536 -8.39 8.94 8.02
CA GLY A 536 -7.74 10.17 7.56
C GLY A 536 -6.33 9.91 7.04
N GLY A 537 -5.65 10.99 6.67
CA GLY A 537 -4.46 10.94 5.81
C GLY A 537 -4.83 11.15 4.34
N ALA A 538 -4.14 12.07 3.67
CA ALA A 538 -4.33 12.35 2.24
C ALA A 538 -3.68 11.25 1.37
N ILE A 539 -4.09 11.17 0.10
CA ILE A 539 -3.46 10.32 -0.91
C ILE A 539 -2.96 11.21 -2.05
N ASP A 540 -1.65 11.16 -2.30
CA ASP A 540 -0.96 11.92 -3.35
C ASP A 540 -0.32 10.98 -4.36
N LEU A 541 -0.79 11.00 -5.61
CA LEU A 541 -0.29 10.16 -6.70
C LEU A 541 0.39 11.02 -7.77
N PHE A 542 1.72 11.01 -7.81
CA PHE A 542 2.54 11.76 -8.76
C PHE A 542 3.15 10.85 -9.82
N ALA A 543 2.66 10.94 -11.06
CA ALA A 543 3.26 10.34 -12.24
C ALA A 543 3.74 11.45 -13.21
N PRO A 544 4.71 12.30 -12.83
CA PRO A 544 5.14 13.47 -13.62
C PRO A 544 5.83 13.12 -14.96
N ALA A 545 6.01 11.82 -15.25
CA ALA A 545 6.49 11.29 -16.52
C ALA A 545 5.61 10.12 -17.05
N GLY A 546 4.34 10.04 -16.65
CA GLY A 546 3.44 8.94 -17.06
C GLY A 546 1.98 9.15 -16.65
N SER A 547 1.25 8.03 -16.53
CA SER A 547 -0.20 7.96 -16.29
C SER A 547 -0.56 7.41 -14.92
N VAL A 548 -1.83 7.56 -14.51
CA VAL A 548 -2.41 6.88 -13.33
C VAL A 548 -3.63 6.07 -13.76
N PHE A 549 -3.66 4.80 -13.38
CA PHE A 549 -4.75 3.87 -13.66
C PHE A 549 -5.42 3.45 -12.34
N ALA A 550 -6.55 4.07 -11.99
CA ALA A 550 -7.27 3.84 -10.73
C ALA A 550 -8.17 2.58 -10.73
N GLY A 551 -8.01 1.71 -11.72
CA GLY A 551 -8.71 0.42 -11.83
C GLY A 551 -8.66 -0.15 -13.24
N LEU A 552 -9.15 -1.39 -13.39
CA LEU A 552 -9.20 -2.12 -14.65
C LEU A 552 -10.32 -1.68 -15.60
N THR A 553 -10.09 -1.90 -16.91
CA THR A 553 -11.08 -1.75 -17.99
C THR A 553 -12.18 -2.83 -17.97
N GLN A 554 -11.94 -3.96 -17.31
CA GLN A 554 -12.89 -5.03 -17.02
C GLN A 554 -12.64 -5.56 -15.59
N GLY A 555 -13.68 -5.61 -14.75
CA GLY A 555 -13.55 -6.09 -13.37
C GLY A 555 -13.11 -7.56 -13.28
N VAL A 556 -12.29 -7.87 -12.28
CA VAL A 556 -11.86 -9.26 -11.97
C VAL A 556 -12.97 -9.99 -11.21
N ALA A 557 -13.10 -11.29 -11.44
CA ALA A 557 -13.90 -12.15 -10.57
C ALA A 557 -13.41 -12.08 -9.10
N ASN A 558 -14.32 -12.34 -8.16
CA ASN A 558 -14.08 -12.43 -6.71
C ASN A 558 -13.66 -11.14 -5.97
N LYS A 559 -13.29 -10.04 -6.64
CA LYS A 559 -13.02 -8.73 -6.02
C LYS A 559 -14.28 -7.86 -5.89
N GLN A 560 -14.50 -7.27 -4.72
CA GLN A 560 -15.65 -6.40 -4.44
C GLN A 560 -15.42 -4.94 -4.90
N PRO A 561 -16.49 -4.12 -5.03
CA PRO A 561 -16.36 -2.71 -5.41
C PRO A 561 -15.50 -1.87 -4.47
N TYR A 562 -15.47 -2.21 -3.17
CA TYR A 562 -14.72 -1.49 -2.13
C TYR A 562 -13.27 -1.94 -1.96
N GLU A 563 -12.79 -2.87 -2.80
CA GLU A 563 -11.43 -3.45 -2.75
C GLU A 563 -10.58 -3.06 -3.98
N GLN A 564 -11.09 -2.12 -4.79
CA GLN A 564 -10.53 -1.69 -6.07
C GLN A 564 -10.69 -0.17 -6.26
N GLY A 565 -9.59 0.58 -6.24
CA GLY A 565 -9.57 2.03 -6.48
C GLY A 565 -8.86 2.86 -5.40
N ILE A 566 -9.11 4.16 -5.41
CA ILE A 566 -8.49 5.16 -4.52
C ILE A 566 -9.57 5.67 -3.54
N PHE A 567 -9.30 5.58 -2.24
CA PHE A 567 -10.32 5.82 -1.20
C PHE A 567 -9.79 6.55 0.04
N THR A 568 -10.51 7.56 0.52
CA THR A 568 -10.33 8.08 1.89
C THR A 568 -11.64 7.98 2.67
N ILE A 569 -11.63 7.28 3.83
CA ILE A 569 -12.87 6.85 4.50
C ILE A 569 -13.33 7.82 5.60
N ARG A 570 -12.41 8.23 6.49
CA ARG A 570 -12.69 9.20 7.58
C ARG A 570 -12.08 10.58 7.31
N GLY A 571 -12.04 10.99 6.04
CA GLY A 571 -11.48 12.25 5.60
C GLY A 571 -10.12 12.07 4.91
N GLY A 572 -9.56 13.17 4.39
CA GLY A 572 -8.31 13.17 3.63
C GLY A 572 -8.55 13.47 2.15
N ALA A 573 -7.78 14.40 1.59
CA ALA A 573 -7.88 14.77 0.18
C ALA A 573 -7.23 13.70 -0.72
N VAL A 574 -7.69 13.61 -1.96
CA VAL A 574 -7.03 12.83 -3.02
C VAL A 574 -6.49 13.80 -4.06
N ARG A 575 -5.18 13.81 -4.28
CA ARG A 575 -4.53 14.71 -5.23
C ARG A 575 -3.67 13.89 -6.20
N SER A 576 -3.74 14.19 -7.49
CA SER A 576 -2.92 13.49 -8.49
C SER A 576 -2.45 14.40 -9.60
N LEU A 577 -1.20 14.22 -10.00
CA LEU A 577 -0.55 14.90 -11.11
C LEU A 577 0.02 13.83 -12.05
N VAL A 578 -0.41 13.83 -13.30
CA VAL A 578 0.08 12.94 -14.36
C VAL A 578 0.65 13.76 -15.51
N GLU A 579 1.63 13.22 -16.24
CA GLU A 579 2.02 13.79 -17.53
C GLU A 579 0.91 13.53 -18.56
N THR A 580 0.58 12.25 -18.72
CA THR A 580 -0.34 11.73 -19.74
C THR A 580 -1.75 11.61 -19.19
N ASP A 581 -2.25 10.41 -18.93
CA ASP A 581 -3.68 10.18 -18.71
C ASP A 581 -3.99 9.76 -17.27
N PHE A 582 -5.10 10.26 -16.73
CA PHE A 582 -5.68 9.74 -15.49
C PHE A 582 -6.95 8.95 -15.85
N LEU A 583 -6.89 7.63 -15.77
CA LEU A 583 -7.98 6.73 -16.18
C LEU A 583 -8.57 6.00 -14.98
N VAL A 584 -9.86 6.23 -14.71
CA VAL A 584 -10.58 5.52 -13.63
C VAL A 584 -11.07 4.14 -14.08
N ASN A 585 -11.40 3.97 -15.36
CA ASN A 585 -11.94 2.73 -15.93
C ASN A 585 -13.17 2.23 -15.13
N GLN A 586 -13.22 0.96 -14.69
CA GLN A 586 -14.29 0.45 -13.81
C GLN A 586 -14.00 0.70 -12.30
N GLY A 587 -12.86 1.34 -12.00
CA GLY A 587 -12.40 1.70 -10.66
C GLY A 587 -13.11 2.90 -10.05
N ARG A 588 -12.50 3.46 -9.00
CA ARG A 588 -13.11 4.45 -8.09
C ARG A 588 -12.07 5.45 -7.60
N VAL A 589 -12.49 6.69 -7.41
CA VAL A 589 -11.73 7.75 -6.73
C VAL A 589 -12.68 8.48 -5.79
N PHE A 590 -12.80 7.99 -4.54
CA PHE A 590 -13.81 8.46 -3.59
C PHE A 590 -13.25 8.99 -2.28
N THR A 591 -13.87 10.05 -1.76
CA THR A 591 -13.66 10.55 -0.38
C THR A 591 -15.00 10.47 0.36
N LEU A 592 -15.08 9.72 1.46
CA LEU A 592 -16.34 9.42 2.17
C LEU A 592 -16.50 10.23 3.47
N GLY A 593 -15.42 10.80 3.98
CA GLY A 593 -15.39 11.55 5.23
C GLY A 593 -15.24 13.07 5.04
N GLY A 594 -15.44 13.55 3.81
CA GLY A 594 -14.92 14.84 3.33
C GLY A 594 -13.48 14.73 2.81
N GLY A 595 -12.95 15.82 2.26
CA GLY A 595 -11.67 15.88 1.58
C GLY A 595 -11.84 16.05 0.08
N ASP A 596 -11.22 17.09 -0.48
CA ASP A 596 -11.33 17.44 -1.90
C ASP A 596 -10.57 16.45 -2.80
N ILE A 597 -11.05 16.29 -4.02
CA ILE A 597 -10.40 15.53 -5.08
C ILE A 597 -9.83 16.51 -6.10
N THR A 598 -8.52 16.49 -6.35
CA THR A 598 -7.87 17.32 -7.38
C THR A 598 -7.03 16.46 -8.32
N LEU A 599 -7.45 16.36 -9.59
CA LEU A 599 -6.78 15.56 -10.61
C LEU A 599 -6.22 16.50 -11.69
N VAL A 600 -4.94 16.35 -12.03
CA VAL A 600 -4.24 17.20 -13.01
C VAL A 600 -3.51 16.35 -14.04
N SER A 601 -3.80 16.53 -15.32
CA SER A 601 -2.99 16.05 -16.45
C SER A 601 -2.21 17.20 -17.08
N GLN A 602 -0.92 16.99 -17.36
CA GLN A 602 -0.09 18.01 -18.01
C GLN A 602 -0.34 18.11 -19.52
N ARG A 603 -0.52 16.97 -20.20
CA ARG A 603 -0.48 16.86 -21.67
C ARG A 603 -1.67 16.14 -22.30
N ALA A 604 -2.32 15.22 -21.61
CA ALA A 604 -3.41 14.40 -22.16
C ALA A 604 -4.70 14.51 -21.32
N ASN A 605 -5.34 13.38 -20.99
CA ASN A 605 -6.77 13.36 -20.64
C ASN A 605 -7.04 12.94 -19.18
N ILE A 606 -8.29 13.14 -18.76
CA ILE A 606 -8.84 12.59 -17.52
C ILE A 606 -10.17 11.91 -17.88
N ASP A 607 -10.26 10.59 -17.69
CA ASP A 607 -11.46 9.77 -17.92
C ASP A 607 -12.00 9.27 -16.57
N ALA A 608 -13.17 9.78 -16.19
CA ALA A 608 -13.88 9.38 -14.97
C ALA A 608 -14.49 7.97 -15.05
N GLY A 609 -14.42 7.29 -16.19
CA GLY A 609 -14.56 5.85 -16.30
C GLY A 609 -15.93 5.33 -16.72
N ARG A 610 -16.03 4.00 -16.79
CA ARG A 610 -17.19 3.27 -17.33
C ARG A 610 -17.72 2.32 -16.29
N GLY A 611 -19.01 2.40 -16.00
CA GLY A 611 -19.65 1.57 -14.99
C GLY A 611 -20.97 2.16 -14.51
N ALA A 612 -21.61 1.49 -13.56
CA ALA A 612 -22.80 2.02 -12.92
C ALA A 612 -22.46 3.31 -12.15
N LYS A 613 -23.30 4.34 -12.30
CA LYS A 613 -23.14 5.60 -11.56
C LYS A 613 -23.29 5.38 -10.05
N THR A 614 -22.55 6.17 -9.27
CA THR A 614 -22.55 6.14 -7.79
C THR A 614 -23.89 6.53 -7.15
N ALA A 615 -23.95 6.50 -5.81
CA ALA A 615 -24.91 7.26 -5.01
C ALA A 615 -24.35 8.65 -4.64
N SER A 616 -25.23 9.63 -4.36
CA SER A 616 -24.83 10.97 -3.87
C SER A 616 -24.65 11.02 -2.35
N SER A 617 -25.31 10.10 -1.64
CA SER A 617 -25.19 9.90 -0.20
C SER A 617 -24.84 8.43 0.06
N ALA A 618 -23.98 8.18 1.04
CA ALA A 618 -23.56 6.85 1.45
C ALA A 618 -24.00 6.60 2.90
N PRO A 619 -24.53 5.40 3.23
CA PRO A 619 -24.63 4.95 4.61
C PRO A 619 -23.30 5.11 5.35
N PRO A 620 -23.28 5.51 6.64
CA PRO A 620 -22.07 5.56 7.44
C PRO A 620 -21.35 4.19 7.45
N PRO A 621 -20.02 4.13 7.27
CA PRO A 621 -19.26 2.90 7.41
C PRO A 621 -19.48 2.26 8.79
N LEU A 622 -19.72 0.95 8.81
CA LEU A 622 -19.99 0.21 10.03
C LEU A 622 -18.66 -0.22 10.65
N ILE A 623 -18.33 0.34 11.81
CA ILE A 623 -17.22 -0.15 12.63
C ILE A 623 -17.69 -1.41 13.36
N THR A 624 -17.14 -2.55 12.98
CA THR A 624 -17.39 -3.85 13.62
C THR A 624 -16.14 -4.30 14.37
N ILE A 625 -16.33 -5.05 15.45
CA ILE A 625 -15.25 -5.69 16.21
C ILE A 625 -15.48 -7.19 16.11
N ASP A 626 -14.48 -7.94 15.62
CA ASP A 626 -14.59 -9.39 15.50
C ASP A 626 -14.32 -10.10 16.85
N ALA A 627 -14.59 -11.40 16.92
CA ALA A 627 -14.46 -12.19 18.14
C ALA A 627 -13.01 -12.28 18.70
N ASN A 628 -12.00 -11.79 17.97
CA ASN A 628 -10.62 -11.69 18.42
C ASN A 628 -10.23 -10.26 18.85
N GLY A 629 -11.17 -9.31 18.81
CA GLY A 629 -10.94 -7.90 19.15
C GLY A 629 -10.43 -7.02 18.02
N ASN A 630 -10.35 -7.52 16.77
CA ASN A 630 -9.89 -6.71 15.64
C ASN A 630 -10.97 -5.72 15.20
N ILE A 631 -10.60 -4.45 14.98
CA ILE A 631 -11.52 -3.43 14.46
C ILE A 631 -11.53 -3.47 12.93
N LYS A 632 -12.72 -3.60 12.34
CA LYS A 632 -12.94 -3.63 10.88
C LYS A 632 -13.92 -2.53 10.48
N VAL A 633 -13.54 -1.74 9.48
CA VAL A 633 -14.38 -0.68 8.92
C VAL A 633 -15.08 -1.22 7.68
N ASP A 634 -16.31 -1.69 7.85
CA ASP A 634 -17.13 -2.17 6.74
C ASP A 634 -17.70 -0.98 5.96
N VAL A 635 -17.29 -0.90 4.70
CA VAL A 635 -17.66 0.13 3.71
C VAL A 635 -18.52 -0.46 2.58
N SER A 636 -18.93 -1.73 2.67
CA SER A 636 -19.65 -2.44 1.61
C SER A 636 -21.02 -1.82 1.29
N GLY A 637 -21.73 -1.33 2.31
CA GLY A 637 -22.95 -0.54 2.14
C GLY A 637 -22.72 0.91 1.73
N SER A 638 -21.49 1.42 1.88
CA SER A 638 -21.13 2.84 1.64
C SER A 638 -20.57 3.10 0.24
N ILE A 639 -19.99 2.08 -0.41
CA ILE A 639 -19.26 2.21 -1.69
C ILE A 639 -19.99 1.41 -2.77
N SER A 640 -20.65 2.11 -3.69
CA SER A 640 -21.37 1.54 -4.84
C SER A 640 -21.27 2.43 -6.07
N GLY A 641 -21.32 1.83 -7.26
CA GLY A 641 -20.98 2.45 -8.54
C GLY A 641 -19.47 2.55 -8.80
N SER A 642 -19.08 3.24 -9.87
CA SER A 642 -17.69 3.52 -10.28
C SER A 642 -17.47 5.02 -10.47
N GLY A 643 -16.22 5.45 -10.70
CA GLY A 643 -15.91 6.82 -11.13
C GLY A 643 -15.37 7.75 -10.04
N ILE A 644 -15.66 9.05 -10.15
CA ILE A 644 -15.12 10.09 -9.25
C ILE A 644 -16.25 10.66 -8.39
N ALA A 645 -16.13 10.59 -7.05
CA ALA A 645 -17.16 11.12 -6.16
C ALA A 645 -16.62 11.50 -4.77
N THR A 646 -16.86 12.74 -4.33
CA THR A 646 -16.90 13.02 -2.89
C THR A 646 -18.28 12.60 -2.37
N LEU A 647 -18.35 11.87 -1.27
CA LEU A 647 -19.58 11.43 -0.61
C LEU A 647 -19.63 11.97 0.82
N LYS A 648 -20.84 12.29 1.28
CA LYS A 648 -21.10 12.75 2.65
C LYS A 648 -21.73 11.59 3.43
N THR A 649 -21.03 11.09 4.45
CA THR A 649 -21.50 10.00 5.32
C THR A 649 -22.17 10.51 6.60
N ARG A 650 -21.96 11.78 6.97
CA ARG A 650 -22.57 12.44 8.13
C ARG A 650 -22.90 13.90 7.82
N SER A 651 -24.02 14.41 8.31
CA SER A 651 -24.50 15.76 7.99
C SER A 651 -23.60 16.90 8.48
N ASP A 652 -22.79 16.66 9.51
CA ASP A 652 -21.85 17.61 10.11
C ASP A 652 -20.49 17.71 9.38
N GLN A 653 -20.20 16.82 8.42
CA GLN A 653 -18.96 16.88 7.64
C GLN A 653 -18.91 18.14 6.77
N PRO A 654 -17.73 18.69 6.49
CA PRO A 654 -17.58 19.73 5.46
C PRO A 654 -17.95 19.15 4.09
N ASP A 655 -18.57 19.96 3.26
CA ASP A 655 -18.75 19.63 1.84
C ASP A 655 -17.39 19.69 1.13
N SER A 656 -17.21 18.89 0.08
CA SER A 656 -15.91 18.69 -0.57
C SER A 656 -16.00 18.72 -2.09
N ASN A 657 -14.98 19.30 -2.72
CA ASN A 657 -14.96 19.69 -4.12
C ASN A 657 -14.27 18.66 -5.01
N VAL A 658 -14.57 18.71 -6.31
CA VAL A 658 -13.82 17.99 -7.35
C VAL A 658 -13.25 18.98 -8.36
N ALA A 659 -11.93 19.10 -8.42
CA ALA A 659 -11.21 19.86 -9.45
C ALA A 659 -10.56 18.89 -10.44
N ALA A 660 -10.82 19.07 -11.73
CA ALA A 660 -10.25 18.23 -12.80
C ALA A 660 -9.63 19.10 -13.88
N VAL A 661 -8.31 18.99 -14.06
CA VAL A 661 -7.50 19.94 -14.82
C VAL A 661 -6.76 19.21 -15.94
N ALA A 662 -7.22 19.38 -17.17
CA ALA A 662 -6.61 18.80 -18.37
C ALA A 662 -6.50 19.88 -19.47
N PRO A 663 -5.71 20.95 -19.26
CA PRO A 663 -5.73 22.16 -20.08
C PRO A 663 -5.26 21.96 -21.54
N ARG A 664 -4.78 20.76 -21.90
CA ARG A 664 -4.34 20.39 -23.25
C ARG A 664 -5.14 19.26 -23.90
N GLY A 665 -5.91 18.49 -23.13
CA GLY A 665 -6.62 17.29 -23.62
C GLY A 665 -8.12 17.36 -23.39
N ILE A 666 -8.72 16.22 -23.07
CA ILE A 666 -10.15 16.04 -22.88
C ILE A 666 -10.44 15.65 -21.42
N PHE A 667 -11.51 16.21 -20.85
CA PHE A 667 -12.15 15.66 -19.65
C PHE A 667 -13.38 14.86 -20.07
N ASP A 668 -13.39 13.55 -19.85
CA ASP A 668 -14.59 12.73 -20.04
C ASP A 668 -15.17 12.34 -18.68
N ALA A 669 -16.44 12.69 -18.44
CA ALA A 669 -17.17 12.25 -17.26
C ALA A 669 -17.60 10.76 -17.35
N GLY A 670 -17.45 10.14 -18.52
CA GLY A 670 -17.74 8.74 -18.79
C GLY A 670 -19.20 8.35 -18.50
N ASP A 671 -19.49 7.05 -18.46
CA ASP A 671 -20.79 6.54 -17.99
C ASP A 671 -20.91 6.62 -16.46
N ALA A 672 -19.78 6.45 -15.77
CA ALA A 672 -19.69 6.40 -14.31
C ALA A 672 -20.03 7.75 -13.64
N GLY A 673 -19.67 8.85 -14.28
CA GLY A 673 -19.97 10.21 -13.84
C GLY A 673 -19.02 10.76 -12.78
N VAL A 674 -19.24 12.04 -12.47
CA VAL A 674 -18.40 12.84 -11.57
C VAL A 674 -19.29 13.53 -10.56
N ARG A 675 -18.99 13.42 -9.27
CA ARG A 675 -19.88 13.90 -8.19
C ARG A 675 -19.17 14.69 -7.10
N SER A 676 -19.82 15.78 -6.68
CA SER A 676 -19.36 16.62 -5.58
C SER A 676 -20.46 16.90 -4.55
N THR A 677 -20.09 16.91 -3.27
CA THR A 677 -20.91 17.44 -2.17
C THR A 677 -20.73 18.95 -2.05
N GLY A 678 -19.56 19.48 -2.42
CA GLY A 678 -19.32 20.89 -2.75
C GLY A 678 -19.52 21.18 -4.23
N SER A 679 -18.51 21.81 -4.85
CA SER A 679 -18.49 22.24 -6.26
C SER A 679 -17.66 21.33 -7.18
N VAL A 680 -17.97 21.33 -8.48
CA VAL A 680 -17.14 20.71 -9.53
C VAL A 680 -16.53 21.78 -10.42
N ASP A 681 -15.22 21.72 -10.66
CA ASP A 681 -14.45 22.68 -11.42
C ASP A 681 -13.61 21.96 -12.50
N VAL A 682 -14.03 22.06 -13.77
CA VAL A 682 -13.41 21.36 -14.89
C VAL A 682 -12.62 22.34 -15.76
N VAL A 683 -11.32 22.12 -15.89
CA VAL A 683 -10.39 22.97 -16.66
C VAL A 683 -9.81 22.16 -17.83
N ALA A 684 -10.67 21.80 -18.79
CA ALA A 684 -10.30 21.15 -20.04
C ALA A 684 -10.83 21.92 -21.27
N PRO A 685 -10.10 21.97 -22.41
CA PRO A 685 -10.59 22.55 -23.68
C PRO A 685 -11.85 21.87 -24.24
N VAL A 686 -12.02 20.57 -23.97
CA VAL A 686 -13.18 19.78 -24.39
C VAL A 686 -13.68 18.97 -23.19
N VAL A 687 -15.00 18.96 -23.00
CA VAL A 687 -15.68 18.14 -22.00
C VAL A 687 -16.62 17.16 -22.70
N HIS A 688 -16.47 15.87 -22.38
CA HIS A 688 -17.34 14.80 -22.84
C HIS A 688 -18.23 14.29 -21.71
N ASN A 689 -19.40 13.78 -22.09
CA ASN A 689 -20.44 13.26 -21.18
C ASN A 689 -20.83 14.20 -20.02
N GLY A 690 -20.75 15.52 -20.21
CA GLY A 690 -20.94 16.52 -19.15
C GLY A 690 -22.28 16.45 -18.38
N ALA A 691 -23.32 15.84 -18.97
CA ALA A 691 -24.59 15.55 -18.29
C ALA A 691 -24.48 14.47 -17.18
N ASN A 692 -23.33 13.79 -17.08
CA ASN A 692 -23.01 12.82 -16.02
C ASN A 692 -22.23 13.45 -14.86
N ILE A 693 -22.02 14.77 -14.89
CA ILE A 693 -21.42 15.57 -13.82
C ILE A 693 -22.54 16.10 -12.90
N SER A 694 -22.35 16.04 -11.59
CA SER A 694 -23.30 16.59 -10.61
C SER A 694 -22.60 17.17 -9.39
N ALA A 695 -23.13 18.26 -8.85
CA ALA A 695 -22.63 18.95 -7.66
C ALA A 695 -23.82 19.42 -6.82
N SER A 696 -23.60 19.64 -5.52
CA SER A 696 -24.58 20.37 -4.69
C SER A 696 -24.29 21.89 -4.69
N GLY A 697 -23.04 22.28 -4.95
CA GLY A 697 -22.60 23.64 -5.25
C GLY A 697 -22.54 23.92 -6.76
N ALA A 698 -21.69 24.87 -7.15
CA ALA A 698 -21.51 25.25 -8.55
C ALA A 698 -20.86 24.13 -9.39
N ILE A 699 -21.18 24.11 -10.70
CA ILE A 699 -20.45 23.36 -11.72
C ILE A 699 -19.83 24.38 -12.68
N VAL A 700 -18.51 24.33 -12.85
CA VAL A 700 -17.73 25.28 -13.66
C VAL A 700 -16.99 24.53 -14.77
N GLY A 701 -16.91 25.14 -15.96
CA GLY A 701 -16.17 24.65 -17.12
C GLY A 701 -16.79 23.47 -17.88
N ALA A 702 -17.55 22.61 -17.20
CA ALA A 702 -18.41 21.64 -17.86
C ALA A 702 -19.53 22.35 -18.64
N GLN A 703 -19.54 22.23 -19.96
CA GLN A 703 -20.66 22.68 -20.80
C GLN A 703 -21.83 21.70 -20.70
N VAL A 704 -22.52 21.74 -19.55
CA VAL A 704 -23.87 21.19 -19.44
C VAL A 704 -24.79 22.05 -20.31
N ALA A 705 -25.46 21.43 -21.28
CA ALA A 705 -26.54 22.07 -21.99
C ALA A 705 -27.70 22.33 -21.02
N VAL A 706 -27.73 23.52 -20.42
CA VAL A 706 -28.79 23.93 -19.49
C VAL A 706 -30.12 23.89 -20.24
N ALA A 707 -30.97 22.92 -19.89
CA ALA A 707 -32.36 22.93 -20.32
C ALA A 707 -32.98 24.24 -19.82
N ALA A 708 -33.37 25.11 -20.76
CA ALA A 708 -33.82 26.46 -20.43
C ALA A 708 -34.99 26.40 -19.44
N PRO A 709 -35.02 27.26 -18.41
CA PRO A 709 -36.08 27.24 -17.41
C PRO A 709 -37.44 27.44 -18.08
N SER A 710 -38.32 26.45 -17.97
CA SER A 710 -39.63 26.43 -18.62
C SER A 710 -40.58 27.44 -17.97
N MET A 711 -40.48 28.69 -18.41
CA MET A 711 -41.35 29.80 -18.00
C MET A 711 -42.80 29.56 -18.42
N GLY A 712 -43.61 29.07 -17.47
CA GLY A 712 -45.08 29.01 -17.59
C GLY A 712 -45.64 27.64 -17.97
N GLY A 713 -46.15 26.91 -16.99
CA GLY A 713 -46.81 25.61 -17.19
C GLY A 713 -47.47 25.11 -15.90
N VAL A 714 -48.58 25.73 -15.50
CA VAL A 714 -49.27 25.39 -14.23
C VAL A 714 -50.04 24.06 -14.40
N ALA A 715 -49.57 23.01 -13.75
CA ALA A 715 -50.24 21.72 -13.63
C ALA A 715 -50.05 21.11 -12.22
N ALA A 716 -51.00 20.28 -11.80
CA ALA A 716 -51.13 19.78 -10.42
C ALA A 716 -50.16 18.61 -10.09
N PRO A 717 -49.89 18.31 -8.80
CA PRO A 717 -48.82 17.39 -8.41
C PRO A 717 -49.19 15.91 -8.64
N ALA A 718 -48.21 15.13 -9.13
CA ALA A 718 -48.32 13.68 -9.25
C ALA A 718 -47.58 12.98 -8.09
N THR A 719 -48.30 12.20 -7.30
CA THR A 719 -47.75 11.39 -6.21
C THR A 719 -47.03 10.14 -6.71
N SER A 720 -45.93 9.75 -6.06
CA SER A 720 -45.19 8.54 -6.37
C SER A 720 -46.02 7.26 -6.09
N ALA A 721 -46.25 6.45 -7.11
CA ALA A 721 -46.72 5.07 -6.98
C ALA A 721 -46.20 4.25 -8.18
N ALA A 722 -45.68 3.04 -7.92
CA ALA A 722 -45.04 2.21 -8.94
C ALA A 722 -46.06 1.41 -9.78
N LYS A 723 -45.76 1.25 -11.07
CA LYS A 723 -46.26 0.12 -11.89
C LYS A 723 -45.23 -0.37 -12.90
N THR A 724 -44.89 -1.64 -12.79
CA THR A 724 -44.53 -2.50 -13.94
C THR A 724 -45.71 -2.58 -14.91
N ASP A 725 -45.48 -2.56 -16.22
CA ASP A 725 -46.36 -3.19 -17.24
C ASP A 725 -45.81 -3.17 -18.71
N ASP A 726 -44.73 -2.44 -19.03
CA ASP A 726 -44.30 -2.21 -20.42
C ASP A 726 -43.88 -3.45 -21.23
N VAL A 727 -43.58 -4.59 -20.59
CA VAL A 727 -43.25 -5.85 -21.27
C VAL A 727 -44.45 -6.43 -22.03
N ALA A 728 -45.68 -6.07 -21.65
CA ALA A 728 -46.91 -6.66 -22.21
C ALA A 728 -47.39 -6.05 -23.54
N LYS A 729 -46.81 -4.93 -24.02
CA LYS A 729 -47.28 -4.22 -25.24
C LYS A 729 -46.39 -4.36 -26.48
N ALA A 730 -45.20 -4.94 -26.36
CA ALA A 730 -44.31 -5.16 -27.50
C ALA A 730 -44.77 -6.29 -28.47
N ALA A 731 -45.75 -7.11 -28.07
CA ALA A 731 -46.15 -8.32 -28.79
C ALA A 731 -47.25 -8.12 -29.88
N ALA A 732 -47.66 -6.89 -30.18
CA ALA A 732 -48.87 -6.64 -30.98
C ALA A 732 -48.84 -5.43 -31.92
N ASN A 733 -47.82 -5.31 -32.80
CA ASN A 733 -47.96 -4.47 -34.00
C ASN A 733 -47.11 -4.96 -35.21
N PRO A 734 -47.69 -5.61 -36.23
CA PRO A 734 -46.96 -6.13 -37.38
C PRO A 734 -46.86 -5.11 -38.51
N ASN A 735 -45.99 -4.09 -38.37
CA ASN A 735 -45.33 -3.40 -39.50
C ASN A 735 -44.30 -2.36 -39.02
N ALA A 736 -43.02 -2.68 -39.14
CA ALA A 736 -41.91 -1.72 -39.14
C ALA A 736 -40.84 -2.23 -40.12
N ASN A 737 -40.42 -1.40 -41.07
CA ASN A 737 -39.64 -1.87 -42.22
C ASN A 737 -38.17 -2.19 -41.87
N THR A 738 -37.63 -3.14 -42.62
CA THR A 738 -36.22 -3.55 -42.57
C THR A 738 -35.29 -2.46 -43.10
N SER A 739 -34.15 -2.28 -42.43
CA SER A 739 -32.90 -1.91 -43.09
C SER A 739 -31.76 -2.69 -42.44
N THR A 740 -31.14 -3.58 -43.22
CA THR A 740 -30.10 -4.49 -42.75
C THR A 740 -28.76 -4.06 -43.33
N LEU A 741 -27.78 -3.82 -42.47
CA LEU A 741 -26.38 -3.64 -42.89
C LEU A 741 -25.87 -4.96 -43.47
N ALA A 742 -25.43 -4.94 -44.73
CA ALA A 742 -24.82 -6.08 -45.39
C ALA A 742 -23.32 -6.14 -45.06
N LEU A 743 -22.84 -7.31 -44.66
CA LEU A 743 -21.42 -7.59 -44.48
C LEU A 743 -20.92 -8.39 -45.71
N THR A 744 -20.05 -7.79 -46.52
CA THR A 744 -19.50 -8.46 -47.70
C THR A 744 -18.28 -9.28 -47.32
N VAL A 745 -18.32 -10.59 -47.58
CA VAL A 745 -17.17 -11.49 -47.48
C VAL A 745 -16.98 -12.13 -48.84
N ASP A 746 -15.85 -11.83 -49.48
CA ASP A 746 -15.54 -12.32 -50.82
C ASP A 746 -14.85 -13.69 -50.73
N ALA A 747 -15.42 -14.70 -51.38
CA ALA A 747 -14.95 -16.08 -51.33
C ALA A 747 -14.66 -16.59 -52.74
N LEU A 748 -13.39 -16.55 -53.14
CA LEU A 748 -12.91 -17.08 -54.42
C LEU A 748 -13.18 -18.59 -54.51
N GLY A 749 -13.95 -18.98 -55.52
CA GLY A 749 -14.50 -20.34 -55.65
C GLY A 749 -13.55 -21.36 -56.27
N TYR A 750 -13.91 -22.64 -56.10
CA TYR A 750 -13.22 -23.78 -56.69
C TYR A 750 -13.41 -23.88 -58.21
N GLY A 751 -12.36 -24.30 -58.91
CA GLY A 751 -12.41 -24.88 -60.25
C GLY A 751 -11.74 -26.26 -60.23
N ASN A 752 -12.39 -27.26 -60.82
CA ASN A 752 -11.85 -28.62 -60.95
C ASN A 752 -10.96 -28.73 -62.19
N ASP A 753 -9.95 -29.60 -62.17
CA ASP A 753 -9.66 -30.43 -63.35
C ASP A 753 -8.83 -31.70 -63.06
N ALA A 754 -9.19 -32.77 -63.76
CA ALA A 754 -8.45 -33.97 -64.17
C ALA A 754 -7.58 -34.85 -63.21
N ALA A 755 -7.67 -36.16 -63.49
CA ALA A 755 -6.67 -37.24 -63.32
C ALA A 755 -6.44 -37.91 -61.93
N ALA A 756 -6.73 -39.22 -61.90
CA ALA A 756 -6.21 -40.24 -60.99
C ALA A 756 -5.08 -41.05 -61.72
N PRO A 757 -4.41 -42.10 -61.19
CA PRO A 757 -4.75 -42.91 -60.00
C PRO A 757 -3.59 -43.43 -59.10
N THR A 758 -3.96 -44.25 -58.09
CA THR A 758 -3.19 -45.34 -57.41
C THR A 758 -1.75 -45.13 -56.93
N ALA A 759 -1.52 -45.36 -55.63
CA ALA A 759 -0.87 -46.59 -55.12
C ALA A 759 -0.84 -46.61 -53.57
N ASP A 760 -1.12 -47.79 -52.99
CA ASP A 760 -0.37 -48.54 -51.95
C ASP A 760 0.24 -47.79 -50.73
N ASP A 761 0.27 -48.30 -49.49
CA ASP A 761 -0.27 -49.53 -48.90
C ASP A 761 -0.32 -49.42 -47.35
N ASP A 762 -0.96 -50.38 -46.67
CA ASP A 762 -0.67 -50.96 -45.33
C ASP A 762 -0.12 -50.13 -44.13
N SER A 763 -0.50 -50.40 -42.87
CA SER A 763 -1.40 -51.43 -42.30
C SER A 763 -1.77 -51.12 -40.84
N ASP A 764 -2.75 -51.87 -40.31
CA ASP A 764 -2.89 -52.44 -38.95
C ASP A 764 -2.63 -51.58 -37.67
N ASP A 765 -3.39 -51.70 -36.58
CA ASP A 765 -4.59 -52.52 -36.36
C ASP A 765 -5.58 -51.86 -35.37
N SER A 766 -6.81 -52.30 -35.58
CA SER A 766 -8.06 -52.32 -34.82
C SER A 766 -8.00 -52.23 -33.27
N ASP A 767 -8.92 -51.55 -32.58
CA ASP A 767 -10.37 -51.85 -32.34
C ASP A 767 -10.55 -52.89 -31.18
N ASP A 768 -11.68 -53.05 -30.47
CA ASP A 768 -13.03 -52.49 -30.65
C ASP A 768 -13.80 -52.36 -29.30
N SER A 769 -14.51 -51.25 -29.08
CA SER A 769 -15.77 -51.12 -28.27
C SER A 769 -15.79 -51.45 -26.74
N LYS A 770 -16.91 -51.54 -25.98
CA LYS A 770 -18.39 -51.72 -26.16
C LYS A 770 -19.11 -51.21 -24.85
N LYS A 771 -20.38 -50.75 -24.71
CA LYS A 771 -21.55 -50.61 -25.63
C LYS A 771 -22.78 -49.79 -25.06
N LYS A 772 -22.85 -48.44 -25.18
CA LYS A 772 -24.08 -47.56 -24.96
C LYS A 772 -24.51 -47.35 -23.47
N LYS A 773 -25.47 -46.51 -23.02
CA LYS A 773 -26.62 -45.68 -23.54
C LYS A 773 -26.92 -44.59 -22.45
N LYS A 774 -27.09 -43.27 -22.68
CA LYS A 774 -28.12 -42.46 -23.40
C LYS A 774 -29.48 -42.26 -22.64
N LYS A 775 -29.94 -40.99 -22.61
CA LYS A 775 -31.12 -40.37 -21.94
C LYS A 775 -30.84 -39.86 -20.51
N LYS A 776 -31.51 -38.79 -20.05
CA LYS A 776 -32.65 -38.06 -20.69
C LYS A 776 -32.29 -36.62 -21.05
#